data_AF-A0A415Q998-F1
#
_entry.id   AF-A0A415Q998-F1
#
_cell.length_a   1.000
_cell.length_b   1.000
_cell.length_c   1.000
_cell.angle_alpha   90.00
_cell.angle_beta   90.00
_cell.angle_gamma   90.00
#
_symmetry.space_group_name_H-M   'P 1'
#
loop_
_entity.id
_entity.type
_entity.pdbx_description
1 polymer ?
#
loop_
_entity_poly.entity_id
_entity_poly.type
_entity_poly.pdbx_seq_one_letter_code
_entity_poly.pdbx_strand_id
1 'polypeptide(L)'
;MNYDKKEQRFISLQALLEELEIAGEDRECLDRFLAKHEEAEYKTLIEDGVPSWIFSFLEFLKSSLAELESVDYYSKILNVYACVLRWLIEESDFLCELDAIRRNDVRMQGEQYLNECLAAREALQVIKLSDEQNYIRSTLNKLEKSGFLFRKNQRLITLSTIFRFSPRLARLSVRDLVRLVYHAKDEALLKNILDYFEHRIGAISWDEDYFYEEKTNEVLEGLKNLIWLLGAYLLLYKREITEEYKIIRARFFRYLYIAGKQSSDIVRSNAFNSLWFGQSTNVFSWNDLLHFSVPDLIDAIIINSSEVNPVGDDYYGFEGRGTLTIGKDLLILSPYGKVSKESEVFRVGNVSFLVQGKKRVGDGSDFTELVSAWKSLFSEYVEKTRKKAFQKQRPPVGAKVKIKIKGFLPSAKLLAFANIVDEEYTGDGALHVSNVTRARLDDLERVFHLGDVMKATVIDVTDDRIQFSIKDELNALVGVRFKAGDCMDALLFYRTSDLYTWISEHGFCVFTNPRGDVEIGCYREVRIKELNEYGYAKAEVIGQASKEFDRHDAVCNLAYYHIENYKKYTGEEVEEGDPVEVDERESVQPLSFSFVNELVEVLYLFLTKKVSVPNLNLLYLLKLVAHVIGDQRRKDFFNVLVNYLSVLHDCIHDTRYRITDVTTLEEGFNKYPALRQQGNVIRVLSSYMDKSRLEELLSFVASEDWYLSKVAKYVLSCNLLDGSPEAVNMVRDELLSFISFKTEEKEDGGMVMAFGDENGSREFKSSIVYPAESTGNANLDEQMDEILLSVCGFLNASGGVLYVGVNDFGIAIGIENDFNFLRCNRDAYELYIRRRIVAAFGTDVNGLIVIKFKNYGNKVVCGISIPAYDRVVEYKNMVWQRQGNSTRSITGTDLRLIKKRKKESIGMAQVACIPLFAGEEGYEI
;
A
#
# COMPACT_ATOMS: atom_id res chain seq x y z
N MET A 1 48.72 47.86 15.86
CA MET A 1 50.16 47.87 16.18
C MET A 1 50.91 47.47 14.92
N ASN A 2 51.83 48.32 14.48
CA ASN A 2 52.67 48.12 13.29
C ASN A 2 53.41 46.78 13.35
N TYR A 3 53.19 45.93 12.34
CA TYR A 3 54.08 44.83 12.00
C TYR A 3 54.32 44.88 10.49
N ASP A 4 55.60 44.80 10.12
CA ASP A 4 56.12 44.87 8.76
C ASP A 4 55.32 44.01 7.78
N LYS A 5 54.70 44.66 6.79
CA LYS A 5 54.25 44.01 5.56
C LYS A 5 55.50 43.58 4.79
N LYS A 6 55.94 42.33 4.96
CA LYS A 6 56.55 41.64 3.82
C LYS A 6 55.41 41.42 2.83
N GLU A 7 55.44 42.16 1.72
CA GLU A 7 54.55 41.91 0.59
C GLU A 7 54.75 40.46 0.16
N GLN A 8 53.68 39.67 0.27
CA GLN A 8 53.73 38.29 -0.17
C GLN A 8 54.06 38.24 -1.66
N ARG A 9 54.93 37.33 -2.08
CA ARG A 9 55.34 37.26 -3.49
C ARG A 9 54.14 36.89 -4.37
N PHE A 10 53.68 37.85 -5.18
CA PHE A 10 52.62 37.62 -6.16
C PHE A 10 53.15 36.79 -7.33
N ILE A 11 52.49 35.66 -7.62
CA ILE A 11 52.71 34.83 -8.81
C ILE A 11 51.44 34.90 -9.67
N SER A 12 51.60 35.05 -10.99
CA SER A 12 50.46 34.99 -11.92
C SER A 12 50.01 33.54 -12.11
N LEU A 13 48.74 33.33 -12.46
CA LEU A 13 48.21 31.98 -12.75
C LEU A 13 49.02 31.27 -13.84
N GLN A 14 49.44 31.99 -14.88
CA GLN A 14 50.22 31.42 -15.98
C GLN A 14 51.62 31.00 -15.53
N ALA A 15 52.27 31.78 -14.68
CA ALA A 15 53.57 31.43 -14.10
C ALA A 15 53.46 30.24 -13.13
N LEU A 16 52.39 30.17 -12.33
CA LEU A 16 52.14 29.03 -11.45
C LEU A 16 51.95 27.72 -12.25
N LEU A 17 51.16 27.76 -13.33
CA LEU A 17 50.93 26.58 -14.18
C LEU A 17 52.19 26.12 -14.92
N GLU A 18 53.10 27.05 -15.25
CA GLU A 18 54.41 26.75 -15.84
C GLU A 18 55.38 26.14 -14.82
N GLU A 19 55.43 26.65 -13.58
CA GLU A 19 56.23 26.05 -12.50
C GLU A 19 55.75 24.63 -12.13
N LEU A 20 54.46 24.37 -12.20
CA LEU A 20 53.85 23.07 -11.90
C LEU A 20 54.01 22.04 -13.03
N GLU A 21 54.65 22.40 -14.15
CA GLU A 21 54.77 21.58 -15.37
C GLU A 21 53.43 21.02 -15.88
N ILE A 22 52.31 21.72 -15.63
CA ILE A 22 50.99 21.29 -16.11
C ILE A 22 50.92 21.52 -17.62
N ALA A 23 51.02 20.45 -18.40
CA ALA A 23 51.10 20.49 -19.86
C ALA A 23 50.15 19.50 -20.53
N GLY A 24 49.91 19.69 -21.83
CA GLY A 24 49.09 18.79 -22.64
C GLY A 24 47.60 18.82 -22.28
N GLU A 25 46.97 17.65 -22.21
CA GLU A 25 45.51 17.52 -22.02
C GLU A 25 45.01 18.10 -20.69
N ASP A 26 45.82 18.09 -19.62
CA ASP A 26 45.43 18.61 -18.31
C ASP A 26 45.29 20.14 -18.35
N ARG A 27 46.18 20.83 -19.08
CA ARG A 27 46.14 22.29 -19.26
C ARG A 27 44.96 22.71 -20.14
N GLU A 28 44.72 22.02 -21.25
CA GLU A 28 43.55 22.29 -22.10
C GLU A 28 42.21 22.02 -21.40
N CYS A 29 42.18 21.02 -20.51
CA CYS A 29 41.01 20.70 -19.70
C CYS A 29 40.76 21.78 -18.65
N LEU A 30 41.82 22.23 -17.96
CA LEU A 30 41.76 23.33 -17.01
C LEU A 30 41.34 24.64 -17.69
N ASP A 31 41.92 25.01 -18.83
CA ASP A 31 41.58 26.25 -19.53
C ASP A 31 40.11 26.26 -19.98
N ARG A 32 39.61 25.14 -20.51
CA ARG A 32 38.19 24.97 -20.82
C ARG A 32 37.30 25.04 -19.59
N PHE A 33 37.77 24.53 -18.46
CA PHE A 33 37.05 24.57 -17.19
C PHE A 33 36.96 26.01 -16.65
N LEU A 34 38.08 26.74 -16.62
CA LEU A 34 38.17 28.12 -16.15
C LEU A 34 37.42 29.11 -17.05
N ALA A 35 37.29 28.81 -18.35
CA ALA A 35 36.51 29.59 -19.30
C ALA A 35 34.98 29.48 -19.06
N LYS A 36 34.50 28.38 -18.48
CA LYS A 36 33.07 28.22 -18.13
C LYS A 36 32.66 28.97 -16.86
N HIS A 37 33.62 29.34 -16.01
CA HIS A 37 33.39 30.03 -14.74
C HIS A 37 34.03 31.42 -14.80
N GLU A 38 33.39 32.33 -15.55
CA GLU A 38 33.89 33.70 -15.76
C GLU A 38 33.86 34.57 -14.49
N GLU A 39 32.87 34.38 -13.60
CA GLU A 39 32.63 35.23 -12.41
C GLU A 39 33.29 34.75 -11.11
N ALA A 40 34.44 34.08 -11.17
CA ALA A 40 35.06 33.51 -9.97
C ALA A 40 35.92 34.53 -9.19
N GLU A 41 35.75 34.55 -7.86
CA GLU A 41 36.36 35.51 -6.93
C GLU A 41 37.91 35.51 -6.94
N TYR A 42 38.54 34.40 -7.33
CA TYR A 42 40.00 34.36 -7.47
C TYR A 42 40.50 35.22 -8.65
N LYS A 43 39.69 35.46 -9.70
CA LYS A 43 40.09 36.26 -10.86
C LYS A 43 40.21 37.74 -10.51
N THR A 44 39.28 38.27 -9.72
CA THR A 44 39.35 39.65 -9.22
C THR A 44 40.56 39.85 -8.31
N LEU A 45 40.86 38.87 -7.45
CA LEU A 45 42.06 38.89 -6.60
C LEU A 45 43.38 38.81 -7.40
N ILE A 46 43.38 38.13 -8.56
CA ILE A 46 44.51 38.13 -9.50
C ILE A 46 44.66 39.52 -10.15
N GLU A 47 43.56 40.15 -10.58
CA GLU A 47 43.57 41.50 -11.18
C GLU A 47 44.04 42.57 -10.19
N ASP A 48 43.63 42.46 -8.93
CA ASP A 48 44.03 43.34 -7.83
C ASP A 48 45.45 43.06 -7.31
N GLY A 49 46.15 42.04 -7.83
CA GLY A 49 47.51 41.69 -7.43
C GLY A 49 47.62 41.14 -6.00
N VAL A 50 46.53 40.59 -5.45
CA VAL A 50 46.46 40.14 -4.05
C VAL A 50 46.96 38.69 -3.93
N PRO A 51 48.06 38.40 -3.22
CA PRO A 51 48.64 37.06 -3.15
C PRO A 51 47.72 35.97 -2.57
N SER A 52 46.69 36.33 -1.79
CA SER A 52 45.72 35.38 -1.24
C SER A 52 44.81 34.73 -2.29
N TRP A 53 44.90 35.12 -3.56
CA TRP A 53 44.14 34.53 -4.66
C TRP A 53 44.31 33.00 -4.75
N ILE A 54 45.48 32.47 -4.36
CA ILE A 54 45.78 31.02 -4.39
C ILE A 54 44.84 30.24 -3.44
N PHE A 55 44.51 30.80 -2.28
CA PHE A 55 43.57 30.16 -1.35
C PHE A 55 42.15 30.16 -1.90
N SER A 56 41.71 31.28 -2.45
CA SER A 56 40.41 31.38 -3.14
C SER A 56 40.34 30.44 -4.35
N PHE A 57 41.45 30.28 -5.08
CA PHE A 57 41.55 29.35 -6.20
C PHE A 57 41.47 27.89 -5.76
N LEU A 58 42.12 27.51 -4.65
CA LEU A 58 42.01 26.17 -4.08
C LEU A 58 40.61 25.88 -3.56
N GLU A 59 39.94 26.85 -2.93
CA GLU A 59 38.54 26.70 -2.52
C GLU A 59 37.62 26.55 -3.72
N PHE A 60 37.80 27.35 -4.77
CA PHE A 60 37.08 27.24 -6.03
C PHE A 60 37.27 25.86 -6.67
N LEU A 61 38.51 25.38 -6.83
CA LEU A 61 38.77 24.05 -7.38
C LEU A 61 38.12 22.95 -6.54
N LYS A 62 38.12 23.07 -5.21
CA LYS A 62 37.47 22.13 -4.31
C LYS A 62 35.95 22.11 -4.46
N SER A 63 35.29 23.28 -4.51
CA SER A 63 33.84 23.34 -4.75
C SER A 63 33.48 22.79 -6.12
N SER A 64 34.27 23.11 -7.14
CA SER A 64 34.09 22.61 -8.50
C SER A 64 34.25 21.10 -8.61
N LEU A 65 35.21 20.48 -7.90
CA LEU A 65 35.36 19.03 -7.85
C LEU A 65 34.11 18.33 -7.28
N ALA A 66 33.32 19.00 -6.44
CA ALA A 66 32.06 18.46 -5.93
C ALA A 66 30.96 18.42 -7.00
N GLU A 67 31.03 19.23 -8.06
CA GLU A 67 29.99 19.33 -9.10
C GLU A 67 30.29 18.51 -10.37
N LEU A 68 31.53 18.10 -10.59
CA LEU A 68 31.94 17.38 -11.81
C LEU A 68 31.39 15.95 -11.93
N GLU A 69 30.59 15.68 -12.95
CA GLU A 69 30.04 14.33 -13.22
C GLU A 69 30.95 13.45 -14.09
N SER A 70 31.79 14.05 -14.93
CA SER A 70 32.66 13.31 -15.85
C SER A 70 33.93 12.81 -15.13
N VAL A 71 34.17 11.49 -15.20
CA VAL A 71 35.35 10.84 -14.62
C VAL A 71 36.66 11.39 -15.18
N ASP A 72 36.72 11.67 -16.49
CA ASP A 72 37.93 12.18 -17.15
C ASP A 72 38.24 13.61 -16.67
N TYR A 73 37.25 14.51 -16.70
CA TYR A 73 37.41 15.87 -16.18
C TYR A 73 37.73 15.87 -14.69
N TYR A 74 37.05 15.04 -13.90
CA TYR A 74 37.32 14.91 -12.46
C TYR A 74 38.76 14.48 -12.20
N SER A 75 39.27 13.47 -12.90
CA SER A 75 40.66 13.01 -12.73
C SER A 75 41.68 14.10 -13.07
N LYS A 76 41.45 14.86 -14.14
CA LYS A 76 42.38 15.91 -14.61
C LYS A 76 42.39 17.11 -13.66
N ILE A 77 41.23 17.61 -13.26
CA ILE A 77 41.12 18.72 -12.30
C ILE A 77 41.62 18.30 -10.91
N LEU A 78 41.40 17.06 -10.48
CA LEU A 78 41.93 16.52 -9.23
C LEU A 78 43.47 16.48 -9.24
N ASN A 79 44.09 16.15 -10.38
CA ASN A 79 45.54 16.20 -10.52
C ASN A 79 46.07 17.63 -10.40
N VAL A 80 45.46 18.60 -11.09
CA VAL A 80 45.82 20.02 -10.99
C VAL A 80 45.72 20.49 -9.54
N TYR A 81 44.61 20.20 -8.88
CA TYR A 81 44.38 20.56 -7.47
C TYR A 81 45.45 19.95 -6.55
N ALA A 82 45.78 18.67 -6.72
CA ALA A 82 46.82 17.99 -5.94
C ALA A 82 48.24 18.50 -6.23
N CYS A 83 48.51 19.02 -7.44
CA CYS A 83 49.79 19.66 -7.78
C CYS A 83 49.91 21.03 -7.12
N VAL A 84 48.87 21.87 -7.21
CA VAL A 84 48.86 23.19 -6.54
C VAL A 84 49.00 23.04 -5.03
N LEU A 85 48.33 22.07 -4.41
CA LEU A 85 48.48 21.78 -2.98
C LEU A 85 49.90 21.33 -2.60
N ARG A 86 50.52 20.44 -3.39
CA ARG A 86 51.91 20.01 -3.16
C ARG A 86 52.88 21.17 -3.26
N TRP A 87 52.74 21.99 -4.30
CA TRP A 87 53.58 23.17 -4.48
C TRP A 87 53.44 24.16 -3.31
N LEU A 88 52.22 24.38 -2.82
CA LEU A 88 51.97 25.27 -1.69
C LEU A 88 52.67 24.78 -0.40
N ILE A 89 52.73 23.47 -0.17
CA ILE A 89 53.21 22.88 1.09
C ILE A 89 54.73 22.57 1.05
N GLU A 90 55.21 22.03 -0.08
CA GLU A 90 56.53 21.41 -0.20
C GLU A 90 57.48 22.17 -1.14
N GLU A 91 56.98 22.72 -2.24
CA GLU A 91 57.82 23.20 -3.36
C GLU A 91 57.90 24.73 -3.47
N SER A 92 57.27 25.46 -2.54
CA SER A 92 57.25 26.92 -2.52
C SER A 92 57.56 27.52 -1.14
N ASP A 93 58.19 28.69 -1.17
CA ASP A 93 58.41 29.53 0.02
C ASP A 93 57.18 30.39 0.37
N PHE A 94 56.05 30.23 -0.32
CA PHE A 94 54.87 31.07 -0.20
C PHE A 94 54.32 31.12 1.24
N LEU A 95 54.35 29.98 1.95
CA LEU A 95 53.91 29.90 3.35
C LEU A 95 54.94 30.44 4.36
N CYS A 96 56.20 30.66 3.95
CA CYS A 96 57.25 31.20 4.83
C CYS A 96 57.02 32.67 5.20
N GLU A 97 56.16 33.37 4.45
CA GLU A 97 55.80 34.77 4.67
C GLU A 97 54.61 34.95 5.63
N LEU A 98 53.90 33.87 5.96
CA LEU A 98 52.82 33.84 6.96
C LEU A 98 53.35 33.69 8.39
N ASP A 99 52.56 34.13 9.38
CA ASP A 99 52.83 33.88 10.79
C ASP A 99 52.84 32.37 11.11
N ALA A 100 53.57 31.99 12.17
CA ALA A 100 53.80 30.58 12.50
C ALA A 100 52.51 29.79 12.77
N ILE A 101 51.47 30.43 13.30
CA ILE A 101 50.19 29.79 13.62
C ILE A 101 49.45 29.51 12.31
N ARG A 102 49.21 30.55 11.49
CA ARG A 102 48.54 30.39 10.19
C ARG A 102 49.28 29.45 9.25
N ARG A 103 50.62 29.49 9.24
CA ARG A 103 51.44 28.56 8.45
C ARG A 103 51.16 27.11 8.83
N ASN A 104 51.06 26.81 10.12
CA ASN A 104 50.81 25.45 10.59
C ASN A 104 49.37 25.01 10.28
N ASP A 105 48.39 25.91 10.42
CA ASP A 105 46.99 25.64 10.10
C ASP A 105 46.82 25.31 8.60
N VAL A 106 47.42 26.12 7.72
CA VAL A 106 47.39 25.90 6.27
C VAL A 106 48.09 24.59 5.88
N ARG A 107 49.21 24.25 6.53
CA ARG A 107 49.89 22.96 6.31
C ARG A 107 49.02 21.78 6.70
N MET A 108 48.39 21.81 7.89
CA MET A 108 47.51 20.73 8.32
C MET A 108 46.29 20.58 7.40
N GLN A 109 45.67 21.69 6.99
CA GLN A 109 44.56 21.66 6.03
C GLN A 109 45.01 21.14 4.65
N GLY A 110 46.16 21.60 4.17
CA GLY A 110 46.73 21.17 2.90
C GLY A 110 47.07 19.67 2.89
N GLU A 111 47.70 19.15 3.96
CA GLU A 111 47.96 17.71 4.13
C GLU A 111 46.67 16.90 4.19
N GLN A 112 45.65 17.40 4.88
CA GLN A 112 44.34 16.76 4.90
C GLN A 112 43.79 16.67 3.48
N TYR A 113 43.72 17.78 2.73
CA TYR A 113 43.21 17.77 1.35
C TYR A 113 44.05 16.90 0.42
N LEU A 114 45.37 16.85 0.59
CA LEU A 114 46.23 15.96 -0.19
C LEU A 114 45.86 14.49 0.04
N ASN A 115 45.61 14.12 1.30
CA ASN A 115 45.15 12.79 1.68
C ASN A 115 43.78 12.45 1.07
N GLU A 116 42.87 13.43 0.99
CA GLU A 116 41.57 13.28 0.32
C GLU A 116 41.77 13.06 -1.20
N CYS A 117 42.68 13.80 -1.84
CA CYS A 117 43.02 13.60 -3.25
C CYS A 117 43.63 12.21 -3.52
N LEU A 118 44.51 11.73 -2.65
CA LEU A 118 45.10 10.40 -2.77
C LEU A 118 44.03 9.30 -2.67
N ALA A 119 43.08 9.44 -1.75
CA ALA A 119 41.95 8.51 -1.62
C ALA A 119 41.04 8.51 -2.86
N ALA A 120 40.71 9.69 -3.40
CA ALA A 120 39.95 9.80 -4.64
C ALA A 120 40.70 9.19 -5.84
N ARG A 121 42.03 9.33 -5.91
CA ARG A 121 42.85 8.67 -6.95
C ARG A 121 42.87 7.15 -6.80
N GLU A 122 42.94 6.64 -5.57
CA GLU A 122 42.81 5.20 -5.30
C GLU A 122 41.47 4.67 -5.83
N ALA A 123 40.37 5.39 -5.60
CA ALA A 123 39.05 5.03 -6.12
C ALA A 123 39.03 4.96 -7.66
N LEU A 124 39.57 5.97 -8.33
CA LEU A 124 39.67 5.99 -9.80
C LEU A 124 40.49 4.82 -10.35
N GLN A 125 41.57 4.43 -9.66
CA GLN A 125 42.35 3.24 -10.01
C GLN A 125 41.55 1.95 -9.86
N VAL A 126 40.81 1.80 -8.76
CA VAL A 126 39.94 0.63 -8.53
C VAL A 126 38.85 0.53 -9.61
N ILE A 127 38.24 1.65 -10.01
CA ILE A 127 37.26 1.70 -11.11
C ILE A 127 37.92 1.29 -12.43
N LYS A 128 39.10 1.83 -12.74
CA LYS A 128 39.85 1.49 -13.96
C LYS A 128 40.20 0.00 -14.02
N LEU A 129 40.55 -0.60 -12.89
CA LEU A 129 40.88 -2.02 -12.76
C LEU A 129 39.65 -2.93 -12.67
N SER A 130 38.43 -2.37 -12.61
CA SER A 130 37.19 -3.14 -12.48
C SER A 130 37.10 -3.98 -11.20
N ASP A 131 37.74 -3.52 -10.11
CA ASP A 131 37.87 -4.26 -8.85
C ASP A 131 36.98 -3.69 -7.73
N GLU A 132 35.93 -2.93 -8.09
CA GLU A 132 35.12 -2.17 -7.13
C GLU A 132 34.45 -3.07 -6.09
N GLN A 133 33.94 -4.22 -6.51
CA GLN A 133 33.23 -5.16 -5.63
C GLN A 133 34.14 -5.77 -4.57
N ASN A 134 35.34 -6.19 -4.97
CA ASN A 134 36.29 -6.80 -4.05
C ASN A 134 36.81 -5.76 -3.06
N TYR A 135 37.04 -4.53 -3.51
CA TYR A 135 37.41 -3.43 -2.63
C TYR A 135 36.35 -3.19 -1.55
N ILE A 136 35.08 -3.02 -1.96
CA ILE A 136 33.94 -2.82 -1.06
C ILE A 136 33.83 -3.99 -0.06
N ARG A 137 33.83 -5.23 -0.55
CA ARG A 137 33.67 -6.42 0.29
C ARG A 137 34.83 -6.60 1.26
N SER A 138 36.07 -6.32 0.82
CA SER A 138 37.23 -6.37 1.70
C SER A 138 37.18 -5.31 2.81
N THR A 139 36.61 -4.15 2.52
CA THR A 139 36.47 -3.05 3.47
C THR A 139 35.39 -3.35 4.50
N LEU A 140 34.23 -3.87 4.06
CA LEU A 140 33.17 -4.36 4.95
C LEU A 140 33.65 -5.49 5.85
N ASN A 141 34.35 -6.50 5.30
CA ASN A 141 34.88 -7.61 6.10
C ASN A 141 35.87 -7.14 7.18
N LYS A 142 36.66 -6.09 6.91
CA LYS A 142 37.55 -5.49 7.91
C LYS A 142 36.75 -4.79 9.01
N LEU A 143 35.71 -4.03 8.64
CA LEU A 143 34.78 -3.42 9.60
C LEU A 143 34.10 -4.46 10.49
N GLU A 144 33.61 -5.56 9.92
CA GLU A 144 32.93 -6.61 10.69
C GLU A 144 33.87 -7.33 11.67
N LYS A 145 35.12 -7.57 11.28
CA LYS A 145 36.07 -8.33 12.13
C LYS A 145 36.63 -7.51 13.30
N SER A 146 36.98 -6.24 13.07
CA SER A 146 37.67 -5.43 14.08
C SER A 146 36.86 -4.25 14.60
N GLY A 147 35.74 -3.91 13.97
CA GLY A 147 35.01 -2.66 14.23
C GLY A 147 35.77 -1.39 13.84
N PHE A 148 37.00 -1.50 13.31
CA PHE A 148 37.92 -0.39 13.10
C PHE A 148 38.56 -0.40 11.72
N LEU A 149 38.49 0.74 11.03
CA LEU A 149 39.18 0.97 9.76
C LEU A 149 40.42 1.83 9.95
N PHE A 150 41.58 1.27 9.61
CA PHE A 150 42.80 2.05 9.45
C PHE A 150 42.61 3.12 8.35
N ARG A 151 42.94 4.37 8.69
CA ARG A 151 42.71 5.57 7.86
C ARG A 151 41.25 5.68 7.40
N LYS A 152 40.32 5.63 8.36
CA LYS A 152 38.87 5.68 8.15
C LYS A 152 38.44 6.71 7.10
N ASN A 153 38.79 8.00 7.29
CA ASN A 153 38.39 9.08 6.37
C ASN A 153 38.82 8.84 4.92
N GLN A 154 40.05 8.37 4.70
CA GLN A 154 40.53 8.07 3.33
C GLN A 154 39.68 6.96 2.70
N ARG A 155 39.44 5.85 3.41
CA ARG A 155 38.62 4.76 2.87
C ARG A 155 37.18 5.17 2.60
N LEU A 156 36.60 6.04 3.43
CA LEU A 156 35.25 6.57 3.22
C LEU A 156 35.19 7.43 1.96
N ILE A 157 36.20 8.27 1.72
CA ILE A 157 36.32 9.06 0.49
C ILE A 157 36.46 8.12 -0.70
N THR A 158 37.33 7.10 -0.61
CA THR A 158 37.49 6.10 -1.67
C THR A 158 36.15 5.44 -2.03
N LEU A 159 35.38 5.00 -1.02
CA LEU A 159 34.04 4.43 -1.23
C LEU A 159 33.08 5.45 -1.85
N SER A 160 33.03 6.67 -1.32
CA SER A 160 32.14 7.72 -1.82
C SER A 160 32.42 8.08 -3.29
N THR A 161 33.70 8.14 -3.69
CA THR A 161 34.12 8.36 -5.07
C THR A 161 33.80 7.16 -5.98
N ILE A 162 33.93 5.93 -5.49
CA ILE A 162 33.48 4.72 -6.22
C ILE A 162 31.98 4.79 -6.51
N PHE A 163 31.16 5.12 -5.50
CA PHE A 163 29.70 5.21 -5.66
C PHE A 163 29.27 6.35 -6.59
N ARG A 164 30.06 7.43 -6.66
CA ARG A 164 29.81 8.55 -7.57
C ARG A 164 30.02 8.20 -9.03
N PHE A 165 31.07 7.44 -9.35
CA PHE A 165 31.56 7.32 -10.73
C PHE A 165 31.48 5.91 -11.33
N SER A 166 31.35 4.86 -10.53
CA SER A 166 31.37 3.49 -11.07
C SER A 166 30.07 3.15 -11.80
N PRO A 167 30.11 2.78 -13.09
CA PRO A 167 28.93 2.34 -13.82
C PRO A 167 28.52 0.90 -13.51
N ARG A 168 29.33 0.16 -12.73
CA ARG A 168 29.16 -1.29 -12.49
C ARG A 168 28.56 -1.63 -11.13
N LEU A 169 28.11 -0.62 -10.39
CA LEU A 169 27.49 -0.79 -9.06
C LEU A 169 26.22 -1.63 -9.10
N ALA A 170 25.54 -1.74 -10.26
CA ALA A 170 24.39 -2.63 -10.43
C ALA A 170 24.70 -4.10 -10.06
N ARG A 171 25.95 -4.54 -10.23
CA ARG A 171 26.38 -5.90 -9.89
C ARG A 171 26.66 -6.08 -8.39
N LEU A 172 26.70 -5.00 -7.60
CA LEU A 172 26.91 -5.07 -6.15
C LEU A 172 25.75 -5.84 -5.51
N SER A 173 26.10 -6.79 -4.63
CA SER A 173 25.11 -7.56 -3.91
C SER A 173 24.26 -6.66 -3.00
N VAL A 174 22.98 -6.98 -2.88
CA VAL A 174 22.07 -6.23 -2.01
C VAL A 174 22.53 -6.28 -0.55
N ARG A 175 23.06 -7.44 -0.13
CA ARG A 175 23.65 -7.63 1.20
C ARG A 175 24.74 -6.61 1.50
N ASP A 176 25.71 -6.47 0.59
CA ASP A 176 26.84 -5.56 0.79
C ASP A 176 26.38 -4.10 0.76
N LEU A 177 25.40 -3.77 -0.09
CA LEU A 177 24.82 -2.43 -0.13
C LEU A 177 24.13 -2.06 1.18
N VAL A 178 23.25 -2.90 1.71
CA VAL A 178 22.53 -2.64 2.97
C VAL A 178 23.50 -2.49 4.14
N ARG A 179 24.58 -3.28 4.17
CA ARG A 179 25.65 -3.16 5.18
C ARG A 179 26.40 -1.84 5.07
N LEU A 180 26.71 -1.38 3.86
CA LEU A 180 27.29 -0.06 3.66
C LEU A 180 26.34 1.04 4.14
N VAL A 181 25.05 0.93 3.83
CA VAL A 181 24.03 1.88 4.28
C VAL A 181 23.94 1.94 5.80
N TYR A 182 24.03 0.81 6.50
CA TYR A 182 24.08 0.76 7.96
C TYR A 182 25.26 1.58 8.53
N HIS A 183 26.43 1.51 7.90
CA HIS A 183 27.60 2.30 8.31
C HIS A 183 27.54 3.76 7.82
N ALA A 184 26.84 4.02 6.72
CA ALA A 184 26.68 5.35 6.12
C ALA A 184 25.70 6.26 6.85
N LYS A 185 24.75 5.69 7.61
CA LYS A 185 23.65 6.45 8.22
C LYS A 185 24.10 7.62 9.12
N ASP A 186 25.28 7.52 9.73
CA ASP A 186 25.82 8.51 10.67
C ASP A 186 26.95 9.37 10.06
N GLU A 187 27.31 9.15 8.79
CA GLU A 187 28.49 9.77 8.17
C GLU A 187 28.16 10.59 6.91
N ALA A 188 28.29 11.92 7.02
CA ALA A 188 28.00 12.86 5.93
C ALA A 188 28.80 12.59 4.64
N LEU A 189 30.01 12.00 4.74
CA LEU A 189 30.87 11.68 3.60
C LEU A 189 30.31 10.54 2.72
N LEU A 190 29.33 9.79 3.22
CA LEU A 190 28.73 8.64 2.52
C LEU A 190 27.38 8.97 1.87
N LYS A 191 27.08 10.25 1.64
CA LYS A 191 25.86 10.69 0.94
C LYS A 191 25.66 9.98 -0.41
N ASN A 192 26.72 9.83 -1.21
CA ASN A 192 26.65 9.14 -2.51
C ASN A 192 26.17 7.68 -2.39
N ILE A 193 26.43 7.00 -1.26
CA ILE A 193 25.92 5.65 -1.00
C ILE A 193 24.42 5.69 -0.74
N LEU A 194 23.96 6.67 0.03
CA LEU A 194 22.53 6.86 0.32
C LEU A 194 21.78 7.27 -0.95
N ASP A 195 22.31 8.21 -1.73
CA ASP A 195 21.74 8.63 -3.01
C ASP A 195 21.64 7.44 -3.99
N TYR A 196 22.70 6.62 -4.08
CA TYR A 196 22.67 5.39 -4.88
C TYR A 196 21.65 4.36 -4.34
N PHE A 197 21.52 4.23 -3.03
CA PHE A 197 20.53 3.35 -2.40
C PHE A 197 19.09 3.80 -2.69
N GLU A 198 18.81 5.10 -2.57
CA GLU A 198 17.51 5.70 -2.96
C GLU A 198 17.23 5.48 -4.44
N HIS A 199 18.19 5.77 -5.31
CA HIS A 199 18.07 5.53 -6.74
C HIS A 199 17.81 4.04 -7.03
N ARG A 200 18.50 3.13 -6.34
CA ARG A 200 18.31 1.69 -6.52
C ARG A 200 16.92 1.26 -6.08
N ILE A 201 16.36 1.81 -5.01
CA ILE A 201 14.97 1.55 -4.58
C ILE A 201 13.97 2.10 -5.60
N GLY A 202 14.17 3.32 -6.08
CA GLY A 202 13.32 3.90 -7.13
C GLY A 202 13.41 3.15 -8.47
N ALA A 203 14.57 2.56 -8.76
CA ALA A 203 14.81 1.74 -9.95
C ALA A 203 14.39 0.26 -9.78
N ILE A 204 13.93 -0.16 -8.59
CA ILE A 204 13.27 -1.46 -8.47
C ILE A 204 12.02 -1.37 -9.33
N SER A 205 12.06 -2.03 -10.50
CA SER A 205 10.84 -2.41 -11.20
C SER A 205 10.07 -3.27 -10.22
N TRP A 206 9.01 -2.71 -9.66
CA TRP A 206 8.04 -3.44 -8.85
C TRP A 206 7.29 -4.34 -9.82
N ASP A 207 7.97 -5.39 -10.27
CA ASP A 207 7.53 -6.19 -11.39
C ASP A 207 6.20 -6.82 -11.03
N GLU A 208 5.11 -6.28 -11.57
CA GLU A 208 3.76 -6.78 -11.34
C GLU A 208 3.64 -8.24 -11.81
N ASP A 209 4.58 -8.71 -12.64
CA ASP A 209 4.72 -10.09 -13.06
C ASP A 209 4.98 -11.05 -11.89
N TYR A 210 5.67 -10.63 -10.82
CA TYR A 210 5.90 -11.48 -9.65
C TYR A 210 4.60 -12.00 -9.02
N PHE A 211 3.52 -11.22 -9.11
CA PHE A 211 2.20 -11.65 -8.61
C PHE A 211 1.66 -12.85 -9.40
N TYR A 212 1.95 -12.92 -10.70
CA TYR A 212 1.47 -13.93 -11.64
C TYR A 212 2.43 -15.09 -11.87
N GLU A 213 3.66 -15.01 -11.36
CA GLU A 213 4.68 -16.05 -11.51
C GLU A 213 4.59 -17.18 -10.48
N GLU A 214 5.07 -18.37 -10.87
CA GLU A 214 5.20 -19.53 -9.99
C GLU A 214 6.24 -19.23 -8.90
N LYS A 215 5.94 -19.54 -7.64
CA LYS A 215 6.82 -19.24 -6.49
C LYS A 215 7.97 -20.25 -6.38
N THR A 216 8.89 -20.21 -7.34
CA THR A 216 10.10 -21.03 -7.36
C THR A 216 11.12 -20.56 -6.31
N ASN A 217 12.13 -21.39 -6.04
CA ASN A 217 13.22 -21.03 -5.12
C ASN A 217 13.99 -19.77 -5.60
N GLU A 218 14.08 -19.54 -6.91
CA GLU A 218 14.72 -18.33 -7.48
C GLU A 218 13.92 -17.07 -7.14
N VAL A 219 12.58 -17.13 -7.27
CA VAL A 219 11.68 -16.03 -6.87
C VAL A 219 11.79 -15.75 -5.38
N LEU A 220 11.85 -16.80 -4.54
CA LEU A 220 12.03 -16.64 -3.09
C LEU A 220 13.36 -15.97 -2.73
N GLU A 221 14.44 -16.25 -3.46
CA GLU A 221 15.73 -15.59 -3.26
C GLU A 221 15.70 -14.12 -3.72
N GLY A 222 15.00 -13.82 -4.81
CA GLY A 222 14.70 -12.45 -5.23
C GLY A 222 13.93 -11.67 -4.17
N LEU A 223 12.92 -12.28 -3.55
CA LEU A 223 12.15 -11.68 -2.47
C LEU A 223 13.00 -11.37 -1.24
N LYS A 224 13.94 -12.24 -0.86
CA LYS A 224 14.87 -11.95 0.26
C LYS A 224 15.68 -10.68 0.02
N ASN A 225 16.16 -10.48 -1.20
CA ASN A 225 16.87 -9.24 -1.56
C ASN A 225 15.95 -8.01 -1.45
N LEU A 226 14.69 -8.10 -1.88
CA LEU A 226 13.72 -7.02 -1.74
C LEU A 226 13.41 -6.73 -0.26
N ILE A 227 13.20 -7.77 0.57
CA ILE A 227 12.99 -7.62 2.01
C ILE A 227 14.16 -6.89 2.66
N TRP A 228 15.40 -7.20 2.26
CA TRP A 228 16.59 -6.51 2.75
C TRP A 228 16.62 -5.03 2.41
N LEU A 229 16.36 -4.66 1.15
CA LEU A 229 16.34 -3.26 0.70
C LEU A 229 15.23 -2.48 1.40
N LEU A 230 14.01 -3.03 1.42
CA LEU A 230 12.86 -2.39 2.05
C LEU A 230 13.04 -2.27 3.56
N GLY A 231 13.56 -3.31 4.21
CA GLY A 231 13.87 -3.28 5.64
C GLY A 231 14.88 -2.18 5.99
N ALA A 232 15.94 -2.04 5.20
CA ALA A 232 16.93 -0.98 5.38
C ALA A 232 16.33 0.41 5.18
N TYR A 233 15.46 0.57 4.17
CA TYR A 233 14.75 1.82 3.91
C TYR A 233 13.88 2.24 5.10
N LEU A 234 13.07 1.31 5.63
CA LEU A 234 12.17 1.56 6.77
C LEU A 234 12.95 1.95 8.04
N LEU A 235 14.15 1.38 8.24
CA LEU A 235 15.00 1.71 9.39
C LEU A 235 15.75 3.05 9.23
N LEU A 236 16.09 3.44 8.01
CA LEU A 236 16.84 4.66 7.73
C LEU A 236 15.95 5.90 7.71
N TYR A 237 14.79 5.84 7.06
CA TYR A 237 13.89 6.97 6.89
C TYR A 237 12.78 6.93 7.93
N LYS A 238 13.04 7.50 9.10
CA LYS A 238 11.98 7.91 10.04
C LYS A 238 11.30 9.18 9.50
N ARG A 239 10.43 9.03 8.50
CA ARG A 239 9.69 10.14 7.89
C ARG A 239 8.28 10.24 8.46
N GLU A 240 7.65 11.39 8.21
CA GLU A 240 6.20 11.54 8.27
C GLU A 240 5.53 10.39 7.50
N ILE A 241 4.36 9.96 7.97
CA ILE A 241 3.64 8.82 7.39
C ILE A 241 3.04 9.27 6.04
N THR A 242 3.82 9.18 4.97
CA THR A 242 3.36 9.42 3.60
C THR A 242 2.71 8.17 3.01
N GLU A 243 1.93 8.34 1.95
CA GLU A 243 1.33 7.21 1.22
C GLU A 243 2.39 6.22 0.70
N GLU A 244 3.51 6.75 0.18
CA GLU A 244 4.64 5.93 -0.28
C GLU A 244 5.24 5.09 0.85
N TYR A 245 5.40 5.66 2.05
CA TYR A 245 5.89 4.93 3.21
C TYR A 245 4.92 3.80 3.61
N LYS A 246 3.60 4.05 3.62
CA LYS A 246 2.57 3.03 3.89
C LYS A 246 2.69 1.86 2.89
N ILE A 247 2.83 2.16 1.60
CA ILE A 247 2.98 1.17 0.53
C ILE A 247 4.26 0.34 0.73
N ILE A 248 5.41 1.00 0.93
CA ILE A 248 6.71 0.32 1.12
C ILE A 248 6.66 -0.61 2.35
N ARG A 249 6.07 -0.13 3.45
CA ARG A 249 5.94 -0.91 4.68
C ARG A 249 5.03 -2.12 4.50
N ALA A 250 3.89 -1.96 3.83
CA ALA A 250 2.99 -3.06 3.51
C ALA A 250 3.67 -4.12 2.62
N ARG A 251 4.41 -3.68 1.59
CA ARG A 251 5.21 -4.55 0.71
C ARG A 251 6.23 -5.38 1.48
N PHE A 252 6.96 -4.73 2.38
CA PHE A 252 7.96 -5.41 3.23
C PHE A 252 7.34 -6.60 3.98
N PHE A 253 6.22 -6.38 4.66
CA PHE A 253 5.54 -7.46 5.40
C PHE A 253 4.90 -8.50 4.47
N ARG A 254 4.33 -8.09 3.33
CA ARG A 254 3.79 -9.02 2.33
C ARG A 254 4.88 -9.96 1.78
N TYR A 255 6.03 -9.42 1.38
CA TYR A 255 7.15 -10.23 0.90
C TYR A 255 7.70 -11.13 2.00
N LEU A 256 7.78 -10.63 3.23
CA LEU A 256 8.20 -11.44 4.37
C LEU A 256 7.23 -12.60 4.63
N TYR A 257 5.92 -12.37 4.56
CA TYR A 257 4.90 -13.41 4.71
C TYR A 257 5.01 -14.48 3.63
N ILE A 258 5.23 -14.09 2.37
CA ILE A 258 5.42 -15.02 1.24
C ILE A 258 6.74 -15.81 1.41
N ALA A 259 7.85 -15.13 1.73
CA ALA A 259 9.15 -15.76 1.94
C ALA A 259 9.15 -16.72 3.15
N GLY A 260 8.36 -16.39 4.18
CA GLY A 260 8.12 -17.21 5.36
C GLY A 260 7.12 -18.35 5.15
N LYS A 261 6.71 -18.64 3.90
CA LYS A 261 5.74 -19.68 3.54
C LYS A 261 4.39 -19.55 4.25
N GLN A 262 3.91 -18.31 4.46
CA GLN A 262 2.59 -18.01 5.04
C GLN A 262 2.41 -18.52 6.48
N SER A 263 3.48 -18.49 7.29
CA SER A 263 3.53 -19.11 8.62
C SER A 263 2.97 -18.25 9.76
N SER A 264 2.83 -16.93 9.59
CA SER A 264 2.49 -16.01 10.69
C SER A 264 1.39 -15.01 10.32
N ASP A 265 0.26 -15.11 11.03
CA ASP A 265 -0.86 -14.18 10.91
C ASP A 265 -0.51 -12.76 11.36
N ILE A 266 0.43 -12.61 12.30
CA ILE A 266 0.87 -11.30 12.78
C ILE A 266 1.57 -10.54 11.65
N VAL A 267 2.40 -11.21 10.86
CA VAL A 267 3.08 -10.59 9.71
C VAL A 267 2.07 -10.20 8.63
N ARG A 268 1.07 -11.06 8.36
CA ARG A 268 -0.03 -10.74 7.44
C ARG A 268 -0.84 -9.53 7.92
N SER A 269 -1.20 -9.49 9.20
CA SER A 269 -1.93 -8.36 9.80
C SER A 269 -1.09 -7.08 9.77
N ASN A 270 0.22 -7.14 9.98
CA ASN A 270 1.11 -5.98 9.86
C ASN A 270 1.16 -5.42 8.44
N ALA A 271 1.09 -6.27 7.40
CA ALA A 271 0.98 -5.81 6.02
C ALA A 271 -0.30 -4.97 5.81
N PHE A 272 -1.44 -5.46 6.32
CA PHE A 272 -2.72 -4.74 6.26
C PHE A 272 -2.71 -3.45 7.07
N ASN A 273 -2.29 -3.53 8.34
CA ASN A 273 -2.24 -2.41 9.27
C ASN A 273 -1.30 -1.29 8.79
N SER A 274 -0.27 -1.61 8.01
CA SER A 274 0.64 -0.62 7.44
C SER A 274 -0.04 0.30 6.42
N LEU A 275 -1.02 -0.20 5.65
CA LEU A 275 -1.83 0.63 4.75
C LEU A 275 -2.90 1.42 5.51
N TRP A 276 -3.51 0.79 6.52
CA TRP A 276 -4.73 1.32 7.14
C TRP A 276 -4.46 2.27 8.33
N PHE A 277 -3.54 1.94 9.23
CA PHE A 277 -3.39 2.63 10.52
C PHE A 277 -2.16 3.54 10.63
N GLY A 278 -1.44 3.75 9.53
CA GLY A 278 -0.32 4.71 9.49
C GLY A 278 0.77 4.43 10.51
N GLN A 279 1.18 3.17 10.67
CA GLN A 279 2.20 2.79 11.64
C GLN A 279 3.59 3.29 11.24
N SER A 280 4.27 4.00 12.14
CA SER A 280 5.68 4.42 11.98
C SER A 280 6.63 3.69 12.93
N THR A 281 6.13 2.89 13.87
CA THR A 281 6.94 2.16 14.85
C THR A 281 7.67 1.00 14.17
N ASN A 282 8.98 0.93 14.35
CA ASN A 282 9.75 -0.21 13.84
C ASN A 282 9.60 -1.39 14.79
N VAL A 283 9.16 -2.53 14.25
CA VAL A 283 8.98 -3.81 14.95
C VAL A 283 10.20 -4.73 14.80
N PHE A 284 11.26 -4.22 14.18
CA PHE A 284 12.55 -4.89 14.00
C PHE A 284 13.68 -3.85 14.02
N SER A 285 14.92 -4.30 14.14
CA SER A 285 16.11 -3.48 14.28
C SER A 285 17.15 -3.72 13.18
N TRP A 286 18.19 -2.87 13.14
CA TRP A 286 19.33 -3.08 12.26
C TRP A 286 20.06 -4.39 12.54
N ASN A 287 20.07 -4.87 13.80
CA ASN A 287 20.72 -6.13 14.15
C ASN A 287 20.04 -7.32 13.47
N ASP A 288 18.70 -7.33 13.46
CA ASP A 288 17.90 -8.38 12.83
C ASP A 288 18.11 -8.40 11.30
N LEU A 289 18.29 -7.22 10.69
CA LEU A 289 18.55 -7.10 9.26
C LEU A 289 19.99 -7.50 8.88
N LEU A 290 20.98 -7.27 9.75
CA LEU A 290 22.38 -7.61 9.49
C LEU A 290 22.66 -9.12 9.66
N HIS A 291 21.98 -9.77 10.60
CA HIS A 291 21.98 -11.22 10.84
C HIS A 291 20.84 -11.96 10.14
N PHE A 292 20.30 -11.34 9.08
CA PHE A 292 19.06 -11.75 8.44
C PHE A 292 18.94 -13.24 8.13
N SER A 293 17.91 -13.81 8.70
CA SER A 293 17.20 -14.96 8.19
C SER A 293 15.71 -14.63 8.20
N VAL A 294 14.95 -15.21 7.26
CA VAL A 294 13.50 -15.00 7.21
C VAL A 294 12.82 -15.46 8.51
N PRO A 295 13.13 -16.66 9.07
CA PRO A 295 12.56 -17.09 10.34
C PRO A 295 12.90 -16.16 11.51
N ASP A 296 14.16 -15.81 11.70
CA ASP A 296 14.58 -14.99 12.86
C ASP A 296 13.96 -13.59 12.80
N LEU A 297 13.83 -13.01 11.60
CA LEU A 297 13.19 -11.72 11.40
C LEU A 297 11.68 -11.79 11.69
N ILE A 298 11.00 -12.88 11.30
CA ILE A 298 9.59 -13.10 11.63
C ILE A 298 9.43 -13.21 13.15
N ASP A 299 10.29 -13.96 13.83
CA ASP A 299 10.25 -14.12 15.28
C ASP A 299 10.46 -12.79 16.01
N ALA A 300 11.45 -11.98 15.58
CA ALA A 300 11.66 -10.64 16.12
C ALA A 300 10.44 -9.73 15.93
N ILE A 301 9.78 -9.78 14.77
CA ILE A 301 8.58 -8.99 14.48
C ILE A 301 7.40 -9.45 15.35
N ILE A 302 7.22 -10.75 15.53
CA ILE A 302 6.15 -11.31 16.38
C ILE A 302 6.31 -10.82 17.82
N ILE A 303 7.53 -10.84 18.36
CA ILE A 303 7.80 -10.42 19.75
C ILE A 303 7.51 -8.93 19.96
N ASN A 304 7.83 -8.09 18.97
CA ASN A 304 7.74 -6.63 19.09
C ASN A 304 6.44 -6.03 18.55
N SER A 305 5.56 -6.84 17.96
CA SER A 305 4.28 -6.39 17.42
C SER A 305 3.27 -6.16 18.55
N SER A 306 2.62 -5.00 18.54
CA SER A 306 1.56 -4.62 19.46
C SER A 306 0.24 -4.45 18.71
N GLU A 307 -0.88 -4.57 19.42
CA GLU A 307 -2.19 -4.19 18.87
C GLU A 307 -2.20 -2.71 18.48
N VAL A 308 -2.82 -2.41 17.34
CA VAL A 308 -2.84 -1.07 16.76
C VAL A 308 -4.27 -0.63 16.53
N ASN A 309 -4.56 0.60 16.96
CA ASN A 309 -5.84 1.25 16.78
C ASN A 309 -5.79 2.23 15.60
N PRO A 310 -6.93 2.48 14.94
CA PRO A 310 -7.02 3.47 13.89
C PRO A 310 -6.66 4.87 14.38
N VAL A 311 -5.85 5.59 13.59
CA VAL A 311 -5.48 6.98 13.84
C VAL A 311 -6.01 7.83 12.69
N GLY A 312 -6.88 8.79 13.00
CA GLY A 312 -7.43 9.76 12.05
C GLY A 312 -8.86 9.47 11.58
N ASP A 313 -9.55 10.53 11.14
CA ASP A 313 -10.90 10.51 10.54
C ASP A 313 -10.84 10.89 9.04
N ASP A 314 -9.66 10.80 8.42
CA ASP A 314 -9.47 11.18 7.01
C ASP A 314 -10.10 10.14 6.08
N TYR A 315 -10.82 10.64 5.08
CA TYR A 315 -11.38 9.81 4.01
C TYR A 315 -10.51 9.91 2.75
N TYR A 316 -10.23 8.77 2.16
CA TYR A 316 -9.42 8.63 0.96
C TYR A 316 -10.27 8.01 -0.17
N GLY A 317 -10.13 8.48 -1.41
CA GLY A 317 -11.00 8.09 -2.50
C GLY A 317 -10.28 7.85 -3.82
N PHE A 318 -10.78 6.89 -4.59
CA PHE A 318 -10.34 6.58 -5.94
C PHE A 318 -11.55 6.57 -6.88
N GLU A 319 -11.50 7.34 -7.97
CA GLU A 319 -12.53 7.37 -9.01
C GLU A 319 -12.07 6.57 -10.24
N GLY A 320 -12.88 5.62 -10.69
CA GLY A 320 -12.63 4.81 -11.90
C GLY A 320 -13.93 4.37 -12.57
N ARG A 321 -14.18 3.06 -12.69
CA ARG A 321 -15.49 2.49 -13.12
C ARG A 321 -16.54 2.44 -11.99
N GLY A 322 -16.34 3.27 -10.99
CA GLY A 322 -17.08 3.43 -9.75
C GLY A 322 -16.22 4.26 -8.80
N THR A 323 -16.63 4.40 -7.56
CA THR A 323 -15.88 5.06 -6.51
C THR A 323 -15.48 4.05 -5.45
N LEU A 324 -14.20 4.07 -5.05
CA LEU A 324 -13.68 3.36 -3.89
C LEU A 324 -13.35 4.41 -2.84
N THR A 325 -13.94 4.30 -1.65
CA THR A 325 -13.71 5.21 -0.53
C THR A 325 -13.24 4.43 0.68
N ILE A 326 -12.12 4.85 1.26
CA ILE A 326 -11.51 4.31 2.47
C ILE A 326 -11.75 5.31 3.59
N GLY A 327 -12.37 4.87 4.67
CA GLY A 327 -12.49 5.61 5.93
C GLY A 327 -11.77 4.90 7.06
N LYS A 328 -12.03 5.32 8.29
CA LYS A 328 -11.35 4.82 9.50
C LYS A 328 -11.51 3.32 9.75
N ASP A 329 -12.72 2.80 9.64
CA ASP A 329 -13.05 1.40 9.93
C ASP A 329 -13.81 0.72 8.78
N LEU A 330 -13.83 1.36 7.60
CA LEU A 330 -14.58 0.84 6.47
C LEU A 330 -13.95 1.15 5.10
N LEU A 331 -14.20 0.25 4.15
CA LEU A 331 -14.00 0.47 2.73
C LEU A 331 -15.36 0.37 2.04
N ILE A 332 -15.75 1.37 1.26
CA ILE A 332 -16.98 1.35 0.47
C ILE A 332 -16.63 1.38 -1.02
N LEU A 333 -17.14 0.39 -1.75
CA LEU A 333 -17.24 0.42 -3.21
C LEU A 333 -18.65 0.84 -3.61
N SER A 334 -18.75 1.84 -4.47
CA SER A 334 -20.03 2.35 -4.95
C SER A 334 -20.03 2.61 -6.47
N PRO A 335 -21.10 2.24 -7.18
CA PRO A 335 -21.25 2.58 -8.60
C PRO A 335 -21.69 4.04 -8.74
N TYR A 336 -21.53 4.62 -9.93
CA TYR A 336 -22.04 5.97 -10.19
C TYR A 336 -23.57 5.99 -10.30
N GLY A 337 -24.25 6.64 -9.34
CA GLY A 337 -25.70 6.84 -9.34
C GLY A 337 -26.33 6.72 -7.94
N LYS A 338 -27.63 7.01 -7.81
CA LYS A 338 -28.35 6.78 -6.54
C LYS A 338 -28.55 5.28 -6.31
N VAL A 339 -27.84 4.73 -5.33
CA VAL A 339 -27.95 3.34 -4.86
C VAL A 339 -28.21 3.34 -3.36
N SER A 340 -29.07 2.43 -2.89
CA SER A 340 -29.65 2.50 -1.54
C SER A 340 -29.36 1.31 -0.64
N LYS A 341 -28.63 0.28 -1.10
CA LYS A 341 -28.35 -0.91 -0.29
C LYS A 341 -26.85 -1.16 -0.18
N GLU A 342 -26.36 -1.10 1.05
CA GLU A 342 -25.02 -1.53 1.44
C GLU A 342 -25.04 -2.99 1.88
N SER A 343 -24.00 -3.72 1.50
CA SER A 343 -23.78 -5.08 1.97
C SER A 343 -22.34 -5.26 2.39
N GLU A 344 -22.13 -5.79 3.59
CA GLU A 344 -20.81 -6.20 4.06
C GLU A 344 -20.45 -7.56 3.44
N VAL A 345 -19.30 -7.61 2.77
CA VAL A 345 -18.84 -8.80 2.04
C VAL A 345 -17.59 -9.42 2.64
N PHE A 346 -16.83 -8.66 3.43
CA PHE A 346 -15.58 -9.10 4.01
C PHE A 346 -15.21 -8.23 5.22
N ARG A 347 -14.46 -8.78 6.18
CA ARG A 347 -13.99 -8.07 7.37
C ARG A 347 -12.59 -8.51 7.75
N VAL A 348 -11.74 -7.55 8.12
CA VAL A 348 -10.38 -7.79 8.65
C VAL A 348 -10.23 -7.02 9.96
N GLY A 349 -10.15 -7.74 11.08
CA GLY A 349 -10.15 -7.10 12.40
C GLY A 349 -11.39 -6.23 12.59
N ASN A 350 -11.19 -4.95 12.83
CA ASN A 350 -12.27 -3.97 12.99
C ASN A 350 -12.70 -3.29 11.68
N VAL A 351 -12.03 -3.58 10.56
CA VAL A 351 -12.29 -2.93 9.27
C VAL A 351 -13.30 -3.73 8.44
N SER A 352 -14.40 -3.10 8.05
CA SER A 352 -15.49 -3.70 7.28
C SER A 352 -15.45 -3.29 5.81
N PHE A 353 -15.59 -4.25 4.90
CA PHE A 353 -15.61 -4.02 3.46
C PHE A 353 -17.04 -4.10 2.94
N LEU A 354 -17.52 -2.96 2.44
CA LEU A 354 -18.89 -2.72 2.02
C LEU A 354 -18.96 -2.52 0.51
N VAL A 355 -20.00 -3.09 -0.10
CA VAL A 355 -20.30 -2.89 -1.51
C VAL A 355 -21.73 -2.40 -1.66
N GLN A 356 -21.91 -1.35 -2.46
CA GLN A 356 -23.21 -0.82 -2.82
C GLN A 356 -23.69 -1.38 -4.17
N GLY A 357 -24.96 -1.74 -4.22
CA GLY A 357 -25.63 -2.22 -5.44
C GLY A 357 -27.15 -2.29 -5.26
N LYS A 358 -27.89 -2.58 -6.35
CA LYS A 358 -29.36 -2.72 -6.26
C LYS A 358 -29.81 -3.97 -5.48
N LYS A 359 -28.99 -5.03 -5.51
CA LYS A 359 -29.19 -6.29 -4.78
C LYS A 359 -28.22 -6.38 -3.61
N ARG A 360 -28.65 -7.01 -2.51
CA ARG A 360 -27.75 -7.34 -1.39
C ARG A 360 -26.88 -8.54 -1.75
N VAL A 361 -25.63 -8.51 -1.30
CA VAL A 361 -24.64 -9.56 -1.49
C VAL A 361 -24.03 -9.85 -0.12
N GLY A 362 -24.15 -11.07 0.40
CA GLY A 362 -23.64 -11.37 1.75
C GLY A 362 -23.71 -12.85 2.12
N ASP A 363 -23.27 -13.17 3.34
CA ASP A 363 -22.97 -14.54 3.80
C ASP A 363 -24.18 -15.49 3.90
N GLY A 364 -25.41 -14.97 3.77
CA GLY A 364 -26.65 -15.75 3.93
C GLY A 364 -27.25 -16.37 2.67
N SER A 365 -26.63 -16.23 1.50
CA SER A 365 -27.18 -16.73 0.22
C SER A 365 -26.50 -18.02 -0.26
N ASP A 366 -27.28 -18.90 -0.90
CA ASP A 366 -26.78 -20.09 -1.60
C ASP A 366 -25.69 -19.71 -2.63
N PHE A 367 -24.70 -20.57 -2.83
CA PHE A 367 -23.51 -20.29 -3.65
C PHE A 367 -23.86 -19.84 -5.09
N THR A 368 -24.88 -20.44 -5.69
CA THR A 368 -25.36 -20.10 -7.03
C THR A 368 -26.08 -18.74 -7.08
N GLU A 369 -26.88 -18.43 -6.06
CA GLU A 369 -27.52 -17.12 -5.91
C GLU A 369 -26.48 -16.02 -5.71
N LEU A 370 -25.45 -16.28 -4.89
CA LEU A 370 -24.34 -15.37 -4.64
C LEU A 370 -23.58 -15.03 -5.94
N VAL A 371 -23.21 -16.03 -6.74
CA VAL A 371 -22.56 -15.84 -8.06
C VAL A 371 -23.43 -14.99 -8.98
N SER A 372 -24.75 -15.21 -8.99
CA SER A 372 -25.69 -14.42 -9.79
C SER A 372 -25.81 -12.97 -9.29
N ALA A 373 -25.79 -12.76 -7.98
CA ALA A 373 -25.87 -11.46 -7.35
C ALA A 373 -24.62 -10.63 -7.66
N TRP A 374 -23.42 -11.23 -7.56
CA TRP A 374 -22.17 -10.60 -7.96
C TRP A 374 -22.18 -10.24 -9.46
N LYS A 375 -22.59 -11.15 -10.36
CA LYS A 375 -22.70 -10.83 -11.80
C LYS A 375 -23.58 -9.61 -12.08
N SER A 376 -24.71 -9.51 -11.38
CA SER A 376 -25.61 -8.35 -11.47
C SER A 376 -24.98 -7.09 -10.91
N LEU A 377 -24.14 -7.19 -9.88
CA LEU A 377 -23.46 -6.05 -9.29
C LEU A 377 -22.37 -5.51 -10.22
N PHE A 378 -21.57 -6.37 -10.85
CA PHE A 378 -20.53 -5.96 -11.80
C PHE A 378 -21.05 -5.11 -12.97
N SER A 379 -22.27 -5.36 -13.45
CA SER A 379 -22.86 -4.59 -14.55
C SER A 379 -23.28 -3.16 -14.15
N GLU A 380 -23.37 -2.87 -12.85
CA GLU A 380 -23.68 -1.54 -12.31
C GLU A 380 -22.43 -0.63 -12.26
N TYR A 381 -21.23 -1.22 -12.20
CA TYR A 381 -19.94 -0.50 -12.14
C TYR A 381 -19.43 -0.21 -13.55
N VAL A 382 -19.74 0.98 -14.05
CA VAL A 382 -19.40 1.45 -15.38
C VAL A 382 -18.50 2.68 -15.27
N GLU A 383 -17.69 2.94 -16.30
CA GLU A 383 -16.96 4.22 -16.40
C GLU A 383 -17.91 5.38 -16.17
N LYS A 384 -17.43 6.38 -15.41
CA LYS A 384 -18.17 7.62 -15.18
C LYS A 384 -18.57 8.13 -16.56
N THR A 385 -19.87 8.10 -16.87
CA THR A 385 -20.38 8.77 -18.04
C THR A 385 -20.09 10.23 -17.80
N ARG A 386 -18.94 10.69 -18.30
CA ARG A 386 -18.72 12.12 -18.52
C ARG A 386 -19.94 12.51 -19.33
N LYS A 387 -20.84 13.33 -18.76
CA LYS A 387 -21.72 14.13 -19.60
C LYS A 387 -20.80 14.65 -20.69
N LYS A 388 -21.00 14.23 -21.94
CA LYS A 388 -20.18 14.70 -23.06
C LYS A 388 -20.11 16.20 -22.85
N ALA A 389 -18.89 16.74 -22.70
CA ALA A 389 -18.73 18.16 -22.86
C ALA A 389 -19.21 18.41 -24.29
N PHE A 390 -20.48 18.80 -24.44
CA PHE A 390 -20.92 19.40 -25.67
C PHE A 390 -19.89 20.48 -25.93
N GLN A 391 -19.23 20.41 -27.08
CA GLN A 391 -18.40 21.51 -27.54
C GLN A 391 -19.39 22.66 -27.66
N LYS A 392 -19.48 23.48 -26.60
CA LYS A 392 -20.56 24.43 -26.44
C LYS A 392 -20.57 25.32 -27.67
N GLN A 393 -21.67 25.31 -28.39
CA GLN A 393 -21.76 26.05 -29.64
C GLN A 393 -22.06 27.51 -29.32
N ARG A 394 -21.79 28.42 -30.27
CA ARG A 394 -22.36 29.76 -30.16
C ARG A 394 -23.88 29.66 -30.34
N PRO A 395 -24.67 30.37 -29.52
CA PRO A 395 -26.12 30.32 -29.63
C PRO A 395 -26.59 30.95 -30.96
N PRO A 396 -27.62 30.40 -31.62
CA PRO A 396 -28.28 31.08 -32.73
C PRO A 396 -29.16 32.24 -32.23
N VAL A 397 -29.47 33.19 -33.11
CA VAL A 397 -30.42 34.27 -32.82
C VAL A 397 -31.79 33.67 -32.51
N GLY A 398 -32.40 34.11 -31.40
CA GLY A 398 -33.66 33.59 -30.87
C GLY A 398 -33.51 32.49 -29.80
N ALA A 399 -32.30 31.99 -29.55
CA ALA A 399 -32.07 31.00 -28.50
C ALA A 399 -32.24 31.61 -27.09
N LYS A 400 -32.86 30.84 -26.18
CA LYS A 400 -32.95 31.19 -24.76
C LYS A 400 -31.78 30.57 -24.01
N VAL A 401 -30.96 31.40 -23.39
CA VAL A 401 -29.72 30.99 -22.73
C VAL A 401 -29.66 31.48 -21.28
N LYS A 402 -28.95 30.74 -20.43
CA LYS A 402 -28.62 31.17 -19.06
C LYS A 402 -27.43 32.13 -19.10
N ILE A 403 -27.58 33.35 -18.58
CA ILE A 403 -26.50 34.36 -18.52
C ILE A 403 -26.19 34.76 -17.07
N LYS A 404 -24.92 35.11 -16.81
CA LYS A 404 -24.45 35.64 -15.53
C LYS A 404 -23.82 37.02 -15.74
N ILE A 405 -24.23 38.01 -14.94
CA ILE A 405 -23.71 39.39 -15.05
C ILE A 405 -22.29 39.48 -14.50
N LYS A 406 -21.35 39.98 -15.33
CA LYS A 406 -19.91 40.05 -15.04
C LYS A 406 -19.42 41.48 -14.75
N GLY A 407 -20.06 42.48 -15.33
CA GLY A 407 -19.62 43.87 -15.19
C GLY A 407 -20.54 44.86 -15.91
N PHE A 408 -20.32 46.16 -15.70
CA PHE A 408 -21.06 47.22 -16.37
C PHE A 408 -20.11 48.16 -17.10
N LEU A 409 -20.57 48.78 -18.19
CA LEU A 409 -19.77 49.76 -18.92
C LEU A 409 -19.52 51.01 -18.03
N PRO A 410 -18.27 51.45 -17.80
CA PRO A 410 -17.97 52.54 -16.88
C PRO A 410 -18.59 53.89 -17.27
N SER A 411 -18.78 54.15 -18.57
CA SER A 411 -19.44 55.34 -19.11
C SER A 411 -20.94 55.11 -19.27
N ALA A 412 -21.73 55.88 -18.52
CA ALA A 412 -23.21 55.87 -18.44
C ALA A 412 -23.89 54.58 -17.93
N LYS A 413 -23.18 53.47 -17.66
CA LYS A 413 -23.71 52.23 -17.04
C LYS A 413 -25.01 51.68 -17.65
N LEU A 414 -25.32 52.04 -18.90
CA LEU A 414 -26.50 51.61 -19.67
C LEU A 414 -26.33 50.21 -20.29
N LEU A 415 -25.15 49.59 -20.13
CA LEU A 415 -24.80 48.32 -20.75
C LEU A 415 -24.11 47.41 -19.72
N ALA A 416 -24.67 46.21 -19.53
CA ALA A 416 -24.14 45.17 -18.68
C ALA A 416 -23.48 44.07 -19.53
N PHE A 417 -22.29 43.63 -19.15
CA PHE A 417 -21.60 42.49 -19.75
C PHE A 417 -22.00 41.21 -19.02
N ALA A 418 -22.35 40.17 -19.78
CA ALA A 418 -22.78 38.90 -19.25
C ALA A 418 -22.13 37.73 -20.00
N ASN A 419 -21.83 36.65 -19.28
CA ASN A 419 -21.34 35.40 -19.87
C ASN A 419 -22.42 34.32 -19.84
N ILE A 420 -22.46 33.48 -20.88
CA ILE A 420 -23.41 32.36 -20.93
C ILE A 420 -22.92 31.25 -19.99
N VAL A 421 -23.79 30.83 -19.07
CA VAL A 421 -23.58 29.77 -18.08
C VAL A 421 -24.55 28.61 -18.36
N ASP A 422 -24.69 28.23 -19.63
CA ASP A 422 -25.58 27.15 -20.07
C ASP A 422 -24.81 25.83 -20.27
N GLU A 423 -25.49 24.68 -20.25
CA GLU A 423 -24.87 23.38 -20.57
C GLU A 423 -24.58 23.28 -22.09
N GLU A 424 -25.42 23.88 -22.94
CA GLU A 424 -25.36 23.73 -24.41
C GLU A 424 -24.57 24.83 -25.15
N TYR A 425 -24.60 26.07 -24.65
CA TYR A 425 -24.07 27.25 -25.35
C TYR A 425 -22.95 27.97 -24.59
N THR A 426 -22.05 28.63 -25.31
CA THR A 426 -20.96 29.45 -24.73
C THR A 426 -20.79 30.78 -25.48
N GLY A 427 -20.35 31.80 -24.76
CA GLY A 427 -20.04 33.11 -25.31
C GLY A 427 -20.22 34.23 -24.30
N ASP A 428 -19.51 35.33 -24.55
CA ASP A 428 -19.66 36.58 -23.83
C ASP A 428 -20.52 37.56 -24.65
N GLY A 429 -21.37 38.31 -23.98
CA GLY A 429 -22.26 39.26 -24.63
C GLY A 429 -22.64 40.44 -23.76
N ALA A 430 -23.50 41.29 -24.30
CA ALA A 430 -23.94 42.51 -23.66
C ALA A 430 -25.46 42.63 -23.60
N LEU A 431 -25.96 43.11 -22.47
CA LEU A 431 -27.36 43.46 -22.22
C LEU A 431 -27.44 44.98 -22.10
N HIS A 432 -28.07 45.61 -23.09
CA HIS A 432 -28.31 47.05 -23.08
C HIS A 432 -29.63 47.38 -22.36
N VAL A 433 -29.72 48.55 -21.72
CA VAL A 433 -30.91 48.99 -20.98
C VAL A 433 -32.19 48.96 -21.82
N SER A 434 -32.07 49.27 -23.11
CA SER A 434 -33.18 49.23 -24.05
C SER A 434 -33.70 47.82 -24.28
N ASN A 435 -33.03 46.76 -23.83
CA ASN A 435 -33.41 45.35 -24.00
C ASN A 435 -33.85 44.71 -22.67
N VAL A 436 -33.96 45.52 -21.61
CA VAL A 436 -34.49 45.13 -20.29
C VAL A 436 -35.89 45.69 -20.12
N THR A 437 -36.06 47.00 -20.30
CA THR A 437 -37.35 47.68 -20.11
C THR A 437 -37.56 48.79 -21.13
N ARG A 438 -38.83 49.19 -21.31
CA ARG A 438 -39.24 50.35 -22.12
C ARG A 438 -39.21 51.66 -21.31
N ALA A 439 -39.05 51.55 -19.99
CA ALA A 439 -39.10 52.65 -19.02
C ALA A 439 -37.91 53.65 -19.05
N ARG A 440 -36.95 53.48 -19.99
CA ARG A 440 -35.67 54.23 -20.09
C ARG A 440 -35.05 54.53 -18.72
N LEU A 441 -34.37 53.53 -18.17
CA LEU A 441 -33.59 53.67 -16.94
C LEU A 441 -32.30 54.45 -17.19
N ASP A 442 -31.81 55.12 -16.15
CA ASP A 442 -30.56 55.89 -16.22
C ASP A 442 -29.32 55.01 -15.98
N ASP A 443 -29.47 53.87 -15.29
CA ASP A 443 -28.41 52.91 -15.00
C ASP A 443 -28.96 51.48 -14.84
N LEU A 444 -28.13 50.48 -15.15
CA LEU A 444 -28.46 49.06 -14.93
C LEU A 444 -27.91 48.49 -13.62
N GLU A 445 -26.94 49.17 -13.00
CA GLU A 445 -26.30 48.73 -11.75
C GLU A 445 -27.27 48.79 -10.55
N ARG A 446 -28.27 49.67 -10.58
CA ARG A 446 -29.35 49.71 -9.59
C ARG A 446 -30.36 48.56 -9.75
N VAL A 447 -30.37 47.90 -10.90
CA VAL A 447 -31.32 46.84 -11.25
C VAL A 447 -30.71 45.46 -11.11
N PHE A 448 -29.42 45.31 -11.39
CA PHE A 448 -28.71 44.02 -11.38
C PHE A 448 -27.42 44.10 -10.57
N HIS A 449 -27.09 43.01 -9.89
CA HIS A 449 -25.84 42.84 -9.15
C HIS A 449 -24.87 41.93 -9.88
N LEU A 450 -23.58 42.09 -9.58
CA LEU A 450 -22.54 41.23 -10.13
C LEU A 450 -22.75 39.80 -9.64
N GLY A 451 -22.74 38.86 -10.59
CA GLY A 451 -22.98 37.46 -10.33
C GLY A 451 -24.43 37.01 -10.41
N ASP A 452 -25.39 37.92 -10.63
CA ASP A 452 -26.79 37.57 -10.87
C ASP A 452 -26.92 36.67 -12.10
N VAL A 453 -27.75 35.64 -11.98
CA VAL A 453 -27.96 34.61 -13.00
C VAL A 453 -29.42 34.59 -13.43
N MET A 454 -29.67 34.67 -14.74
CA MET A 454 -31.03 34.73 -15.28
C MET A 454 -31.13 34.14 -16.69
N LYS A 455 -32.37 33.90 -17.14
CA LYS A 455 -32.66 33.51 -18.52
C LYS A 455 -32.78 34.75 -19.39
N ALA A 456 -32.11 34.74 -20.54
CA ALA A 456 -32.19 35.80 -21.52
C ALA A 456 -32.30 35.22 -22.94
N THR A 457 -32.96 35.94 -23.83
CA THR A 457 -33.06 35.61 -25.24
C THR A 457 -31.93 36.30 -26.02
N VAL A 458 -31.26 35.55 -26.89
CA VAL A 458 -30.23 36.06 -27.80
C VAL A 458 -30.90 36.79 -28.96
N ILE A 459 -30.64 38.09 -29.10
CA ILE A 459 -31.27 38.93 -30.14
C ILE A 459 -30.37 39.19 -31.33
N ASP A 460 -29.05 39.14 -31.15
CA ASP A 460 -28.09 39.35 -32.22
C ASP A 460 -26.79 38.62 -31.91
N VAL A 461 -26.15 38.07 -32.95
CA VAL A 461 -24.91 37.32 -32.88
C VAL A 461 -24.03 37.75 -34.06
N THR A 462 -23.00 38.53 -33.76
CA THR A 462 -21.96 38.94 -34.71
C THR A 462 -20.67 38.19 -34.40
N ASP A 463 -19.72 38.13 -35.34
CA ASP A 463 -18.45 37.39 -35.17
C ASP A 463 -17.74 37.75 -33.86
N ASP A 464 -17.84 39.00 -33.39
CA ASP A 464 -17.16 39.46 -32.17
C ASP A 464 -18.05 39.62 -30.94
N ARG A 465 -19.40 39.68 -31.06
CA ARG A 465 -20.29 40.01 -29.91
C ARG A 465 -21.67 39.37 -29.98
N ILE A 466 -22.20 38.97 -28.81
CA ILE A 466 -23.58 38.51 -28.60
C ILE A 466 -24.38 39.60 -27.88
N GLN A 467 -25.62 39.86 -28.29
CA GLN A 467 -26.54 40.74 -27.57
C GLN A 467 -27.70 39.96 -26.95
N PHE A 468 -28.03 40.31 -25.70
CA PHE A 468 -29.11 39.68 -24.93
C PHE A 468 -30.30 40.62 -24.73
N SER A 469 -31.48 40.04 -24.54
CA SER A 469 -32.73 40.70 -24.15
C SER A 469 -33.47 39.87 -23.10
N ILE A 470 -34.06 40.54 -22.11
CA ILE A 470 -34.89 39.90 -21.07
C ILE A 470 -36.33 40.46 -21.12
N LYS A 471 -36.62 41.35 -22.06
CA LYS A 471 -37.94 41.97 -22.21
C LYS A 471 -39.07 40.95 -22.31
N ASP A 472 -38.89 39.92 -23.13
CA ASP A 472 -39.95 38.95 -23.40
C ASP A 472 -40.21 38.07 -22.18
N GLU A 473 -39.16 37.75 -21.42
CA GLU A 473 -39.22 37.02 -20.16
C GLU A 473 -39.92 37.82 -19.06
N LEU A 474 -39.63 39.13 -18.93
CA LEU A 474 -40.33 40.01 -17.99
C LEU A 474 -41.78 40.22 -18.40
N ASN A 475 -42.05 40.39 -19.70
CA ASN A 475 -43.41 40.56 -20.23
C ASN A 475 -44.28 39.32 -20.00
N ALA A 476 -43.72 38.13 -20.24
CA ALA A 476 -44.41 36.86 -19.96
C ALA A 476 -44.75 36.74 -18.46
N LEU A 477 -43.84 37.18 -17.58
CA LEU A 477 -44.06 37.15 -16.13
C LEU A 477 -45.18 38.09 -15.69
N VAL A 478 -45.28 39.28 -16.30
CA VAL A 478 -46.39 40.22 -16.07
C VAL A 478 -47.72 39.58 -16.51
N GLY A 479 -47.74 38.91 -17.66
CA GLY A 479 -48.93 38.22 -18.18
C GLY A 479 -49.45 37.09 -17.28
N VAL A 480 -48.56 36.42 -16.54
CA VAL A 480 -48.95 35.40 -15.56
C VAL A 480 -49.48 36.03 -14.26
N ARG A 481 -48.92 37.18 -13.85
CA ARG A 481 -49.17 37.77 -12.53
C ARG A 481 -50.39 38.69 -12.48
N PHE A 482 -50.71 39.39 -13.57
CA PHE A 482 -51.75 40.41 -13.61
C PHE A 482 -52.84 40.07 -14.63
N LYS A 483 -54.08 40.49 -14.36
CA LYS A 483 -55.25 40.25 -15.21
C LYS A 483 -55.98 41.55 -15.52
N ALA A 484 -56.82 41.50 -16.56
CA ALA A 484 -57.75 42.60 -16.84
C ALA A 484 -58.66 42.85 -15.62
N GLY A 485 -58.73 44.10 -15.17
CA GLY A 485 -59.46 44.52 -13.97
C GLY A 485 -58.57 44.99 -12.82
N ASP A 486 -57.28 44.63 -12.81
CA ASP A 486 -56.36 45.02 -11.74
C ASP A 486 -56.09 46.53 -11.74
N CYS A 487 -56.14 47.14 -10.55
CA CYS A 487 -55.81 48.55 -10.31
C CYS A 487 -54.39 48.66 -9.75
N MET A 488 -53.62 49.65 -10.20
CA MET A 488 -52.29 49.94 -9.71
C MET A 488 -51.94 51.41 -9.86
N ASP A 489 -51.01 51.89 -9.05
CA ASP A 489 -50.47 53.23 -9.19
C ASP A 489 -49.42 53.26 -10.31
N ALA A 490 -49.48 54.27 -11.16
CA ALA A 490 -48.59 54.40 -12.31
C ALA A 490 -48.11 55.85 -12.52
N LEU A 491 -46.83 55.97 -12.87
CA LEU A 491 -46.13 57.21 -13.15
C LEU A 491 -46.18 57.54 -14.64
N LEU A 492 -46.66 58.72 -15.03
CA LEU A 492 -46.65 59.15 -16.43
C LEU A 492 -45.22 59.44 -16.86
N PHE A 493 -44.66 58.57 -17.70
CA PHE A 493 -43.28 58.64 -18.14
C PHE A 493 -43.12 59.31 -19.52
N TYR A 494 -44.06 59.09 -20.44
CA TYR A 494 -43.97 59.61 -21.80
C TYR A 494 -45.35 59.84 -22.42
N ARG A 495 -45.53 60.94 -23.17
CA ARG A 495 -46.79 61.26 -23.86
C ARG A 495 -46.58 61.58 -25.34
N THR A 496 -47.44 61.06 -26.19
CA THR A 496 -47.63 61.49 -27.59
C THR A 496 -49.07 62.00 -27.77
N SER A 497 -49.38 62.60 -28.93
CA SER A 497 -50.74 63.07 -29.24
C SER A 497 -51.80 61.96 -29.15
N ASP A 498 -51.38 60.70 -29.31
CA ASP A 498 -52.27 59.56 -29.49
C ASP A 498 -52.19 58.54 -28.34
N LEU A 499 -51.14 58.59 -27.49
CA LEU A 499 -50.89 57.59 -26.45
C LEU A 499 -50.10 58.13 -25.24
N TYR A 500 -50.55 57.81 -24.03
CA TYR A 500 -49.82 58.08 -22.79
C TYR A 500 -49.20 56.78 -22.26
N THR A 501 -47.90 56.79 -21.98
CA THR A 501 -47.13 55.66 -21.46
C THR A 501 -46.79 55.89 -19.99
N TRP A 502 -47.27 54.98 -19.16
CA TRP A 502 -47.11 54.97 -17.72
C TRP A 502 -46.18 53.82 -17.32
N ILE A 503 -45.45 53.97 -16.22
CA ILE A 503 -44.71 52.89 -15.56
C ILE A 503 -45.50 52.54 -14.31
N SER A 504 -45.87 51.27 -14.10
CA SER A 504 -46.58 50.84 -12.89
C SER A 504 -45.63 50.74 -11.70
N GLU A 505 -46.17 50.74 -10.47
CA GLU A 505 -45.42 50.45 -9.24
C GLU A 505 -44.72 49.08 -9.26
N HIS A 506 -45.16 48.20 -10.17
CA HIS A 506 -44.59 46.86 -10.40
C HIS A 506 -43.62 46.80 -11.59
N GLY A 507 -43.17 47.94 -12.13
CA GLY A 507 -42.03 48.03 -13.03
C GLY A 507 -42.29 47.75 -14.52
N PHE A 508 -43.54 47.54 -14.93
CA PHE A 508 -43.90 47.34 -16.33
C PHE A 508 -44.67 48.52 -16.91
N CYS A 509 -44.65 48.66 -18.24
CA CYS A 509 -45.28 49.80 -18.91
C CYS A 509 -46.76 49.56 -19.21
N VAL A 510 -47.58 50.57 -18.91
CA VAL A 510 -49.02 50.59 -19.13
C VAL A 510 -49.39 51.76 -20.05
N PHE A 511 -50.35 51.58 -20.94
CA PHE A 511 -50.70 52.54 -21.99
C PHE A 511 -52.16 52.97 -21.86
N THR A 512 -52.41 54.27 -21.89
CA THR A 512 -53.78 54.83 -21.85
C THR A 512 -54.00 55.77 -23.04
N ASN A 513 -55.26 55.93 -23.44
CA ASN A 513 -55.61 56.99 -24.39
C ASN A 513 -55.44 58.37 -23.72
N PRO A 514 -55.07 59.42 -24.47
CA PRO A 514 -54.93 60.78 -23.94
C PRO A 514 -56.26 61.25 -23.35
N ARG A 515 -56.26 61.63 -22.06
CA ARG A 515 -57.42 62.22 -21.39
C ARG A 515 -56.94 63.30 -20.43
N GLY A 516 -57.29 64.55 -20.73
CA GLY A 516 -56.87 65.73 -19.97
C GLY A 516 -55.41 66.13 -20.24
N ASP A 517 -55.06 67.38 -19.90
CA ASP A 517 -53.67 67.85 -19.99
C ASP A 517 -52.95 67.44 -18.70
N VAL A 518 -52.26 66.31 -18.77
CA VAL A 518 -51.56 65.70 -17.63
C VAL A 518 -50.06 65.89 -17.83
N GLU A 519 -49.39 66.40 -16.80
CA GLU A 519 -47.93 66.63 -16.82
C GLU A 519 -47.15 65.32 -16.64
N ILE A 520 -46.03 65.21 -17.36
CA ILE A 520 -45.07 64.10 -17.21
C ILE A 520 -44.51 64.15 -15.78
N GLY A 521 -44.42 63.01 -15.12
CA GLY A 521 -43.98 62.91 -13.72
C GLY A 521 -45.12 62.82 -12.69
N CYS A 522 -46.38 62.88 -13.11
CA CYS A 522 -47.51 62.69 -12.19
C CYS A 522 -47.82 61.20 -11.95
N TYR A 523 -48.36 60.89 -10.77
CA TYR A 523 -48.83 59.56 -10.40
C TYR A 523 -50.36 59.47 -10.47
N ARG A 524 -50.88 58.44 -11.14
CA ARG A 524 -52.31 58.16 -11.26
C ARG A 524 -52.61 56.69 -11.00
N GLU A 525 -53.80 56.43 -10.47
CA GLU A 525 -54.31 55.06 -10.37
C GLU A 525 -54.90 54.63 -11.72
N VAL A 526 -54.42 53.52 -12.26
CA VAL A 526 -54.81 52.97 -13.56
C VAL A 526 -55.39 51.56 -13.41
N ARG A 527 -56.46 51.25 -14.17
CA ARG A 527 -57.06 49.91 -14.28
C ARG A 527 -56.67 49.26 -15.59
N ILE A 528 -56.12 48.05 -15.56
CA ILE A 528 -55.83 47.27 -16.77
C ILE A 528 -57.15 46.86 -17.44
N LYS A 529 -57.31 47.18 -18.72
CA LYS A 529 -58.42 46.71 -19.57
C LYS A 529 -58.05 45.47 -20.35
N GLU A 530 -56.90 45.50 -20.99
CA GLU A 530 -56.42 44.44 -21.88
C GLU A 530 -54.92 44.29 -21.67
N LEU A 531 -54.43 43.05 -21.66
CA LEU A 531 -53.02 42.74 -21.49
C LEU A 531 -52.63 41.73 -22.58
N ASN A 532 -51.73 42.11 -23.47
CA ASN A 532 -51.24 41.25 -24.55
C ASN A 532 -49.99 40.48 -24.11
N GLU A 533 -49.77 39.30 -24.73
CA GLU A 533 -48.62 38.41 -24.47
C GLU A 533 -47.24 39.08 -24.69
N TYR A 534 -47.19 40.17 -25.47
CA TYR A 534 -45.97 40.94 -25.75
C TYR A 534 -45.72 42.09 -24.76
N GLY A 535 -46.36 42.07 -23.59
CA GLY A 535 -46.16 43.07 -22.52
C GLY A 535 -46.79 44.44 -22.78
N TYR A 536 -47.77 44.51 -23.68
CA TYR A 536 -48.58 45.70 -23.88
C TYR A 536 -49.81 45.63 -22.99
N ALA A 537 -49.80 46.42 -21.90
CA ALA A 537 -50.94 46.57 -21.00
C ALA A 537 -51.71 47.85 -21.34
N LYS A 538 -52.95 47.74 -21.84
CA LYS A 538 -53.83 48.88 -22.07
C LYS A 538 -54.67 49.12 -20.83
N ALA A 539 -54.73 50.36 -20.35
CA ALA A 539 -55.44 50.72 -19.12
C ALA A 539 -56.32 51.97 -19.27
N GLU A 540 -57.14 52.22 -18.26
CA GLU A 540 -57.84 53.49 -18.05
C GLU A 540 -57.45 54.13 -16.71
N VAL A 541 -57.35 55.46 -16.67
CA VAL A 541 -57.11 56.21 -15.44
C VAL A 541 -58.40 56.28 -14.63
N ILE A 542 -58.36 55.88 -13.36
CA ILE A 542 -59.51 55.80 -12.45
C ILE A 542 -59.50 56.94 -11.41
N GLY A 543 -58.30 57.33 -10.96
CA GLY A 543 -58.18 58.22 -9.80
C GLY A 543 -56.78 58.84 -9.62
N GLN A 544 -56.59 59.50 -8.48
CA GLN A 544 -55.29 59.98 -8.03
C GLN A 544 -54.52 58.81 -7.39
N ALA A 545 -53.22 58.72 -7.63
CA ALA A 545 -52.43 57.64 -7.06
C ALA A 545 -52.42 57.67 -5.54
N SER A 546 -52.38 56.49 -4.93
CA SER A 546 -52.28 56.34 -3.49
C SER A 546 -50.84 56.48 -2.97
N LYS A 547 -49.85 56.20 -3.82
CA LYS A 547 -48.42 56.20 -3.48
C LYS A 547 -47.54 56.76 -4.61
N GLU A 548 -46.44 57.37 -4.21
CA GLU A 548 -45.33 57.71 -5.10
C GLU A 548 -44.23 56.64 -4.95
N PHE A 549 -43.58 56.29 -6.06
CA PHE A 549 -42.52 55.27 -6.09
C PHE A 549 -41.45 55.63 -7.11
N ASP A 550 -40.23 55.15 -6.89
CA ASP A 550 -39.13 55.32 -7.83
C ASP A 550 -39.21 54.31 -8.98
N ARG A 551 -38.98 54.79 -10.21
CA ARG A 551 -39.09 53.96 -11.42
C ARG A 551 -38.01 52.88 -11.51
N HIS A 552 -36.81 53.12 -10.97
CA HIS A 552 -35.74 52.13 -10.97
C HIS A 552 -36.03 51.02 -9.97
N ASP A 553 -36.51 51.36 -8.78
CA ASP A 553 -36.90 50.38 -7.77
C ASP A 553 -38.04 49.47 -8.26
N ALA A 554 -39.02 50.05 -8.95
CA ALA A 554 -40.13 49.29 -9.54
C ALA A 554 -39.64 48.25 -10.57
N VAL A 555 -38.73 48.64 -11.47
CA VAL A 555 -38.15 47.71 -12.47
C VAL A 555 -37.20 46.71 -11.81
N CYS A 556 -36.44 47.13 -10.80
CA CYS A 556 -35.54 46.29 -10.02
C CYS A 556 -36.31 45.15 -9.34
N ASN A 557 -37.43 45.46 -8.68
CA ASN A 557 -38.30 44.46 -8.06
C ASN A 557 -38.84 43.43 -9.07
N LEU A 558 -39.22 43.89 -10.28
CA LEU A 558 -39.68 43.00 -11.34
C LEU A 558 -38.57 42.07 -11.85
N ALA A 559 -37.37 42.62 -12.04
CA ALA A 559 -36.18 41.86 -12.45
C ALA A 559 -35.76 40.84 -11.39
N TYR A 560 -35.77 41.23 -10.11
CA TYR A 560 -35.47 40.32 -9.01
C TYR A 560 -36.47 39.19 -8.89
N TYR A 561 -37.76 39.47 -9.05
CA TYR A 561 -38.77 38.42 -9.03
C TYR A 561 -38.59 37.42 -10.19
N HIS A 562 -38.06 37.85 -11.33
CA HIS A 562 -37.65 36.95 -12.41
C HIS A 562 -36.43 36.09 -12.02
N ILE A 563 -35.41 36.69 -11.39
CA ILE A 563 -34.21 35.98 -10.88
C ILE A 563 -34.59 34.97 -9.78
N GLU A 564 -35.45 35.34 -8.84
CA GLU A 564 -35.91 34.46 -7.76
C GLU A 564 -36.81 33.32 -8.25
N ASN A 565 -37.75 33.59 -9.15
CA ASN A 565 -38.53 32.51 -9.77
C ASN A 565 -37.61 31.56 -10.53
N TYR A 566 -36.59 32.09 -11.21
CA TYR A 566 -35.59 31.27 -11.84
C TYR A 566 -34.91 30.34 -10.81
N LYS A 567 -34.45 30.85 -9.65
CA LYS A 567 -33.89 30.03 -8.55
C LYS A 567 -34.85 28.95 -8.04
N LYS A 568 -36.14 29.30 -7.84
CA LYS A 568 -37.19 28.36 -7.38
C LYS A 568 -37.48 27.23 -8.37
N TYR A 569 -37.53 27.51 -9.67
CA TYR A 569 -37.77 26.48 -10.69
C TYR A 569 -36.53 25.65 -11.05
N THR A 570 -35.31 26.10 -10.69
CA THR A 570 -34.07 25.33 -10.85
C THR A 570 -33.64 24.57 -9.60
N GLY A 571 -34.36 24.68 -8.49
CA GLY A 571 -34.05 23.95 -7.25
C GLY A 571 -32.74 24.36 -6.59
N GLU A 572 -32.32 25.62 -6.75
CA GLU A 572 -31.22 26.20 -5.96
C GLU A 572 -31.84 27.00 -4.81
N GLU A 573 -32.29 26.29 -3.77
CA GLU A 573 -32.55 26.89 -2.45
C GLU A 573 -31.20 27.25 -1.82
N VAL A 574 -31.12 28.47 -1.29
CA VAL A 574 -30.09 28.85 -0.32
C VAL A 574 -30.58 28.28 1.01
N GLU A 575 -30.13 27.09 1.37
CA GLU A 575 -30.27 26.56 2.72
C GLU A 575 -29.18 27.20 3.61
N GLU A 576 -29.59 28.11 4.50
CA GLU A 576 -28.99 28.14 5.83
C GLU A 576 -29.33 26.80 6.49
N GLY A 577 -28.28 26.09 6.91
CA GLY A 577 -28.36 24.70 7.35
C GLY A 577 -29.27 24.48 8.56
N ASP A 578 -30.17 23.52 8.41
CA ASP A 578 -30.13 22.29 9.22
C ASP A 578 -30.06 21.11 8.22
N PRO A 579 -29.32 20.05 8.56
CA PRO A 579 -28.44 19.38 7.62
C PRO A 579 -29.21 18.59 6.57
N VAL A 580 -28.97 18.93 5.30
CA VAL A 580 -28.73 17.88 4.31
C VAL A 580 -27.72 16.95 4.98
N GLU A 581 -27.96 15.64 5.02
CA GLU A 581 -26.86 14.69 5.04
C GLU A 581 -26.08 14.90 3.72
N VAL A 582 -25.33 16.00 3.68
CA VAL A 582 -24.05 16.04 3.03
C VAL A 582 -23.35 14.86 3.68
N ASP A 583 -23.14 13.79 2.92
CA ASP A 583 -22.16 12.77 3.31
C ASP A 583 -20.94 13.57 3.74
N GLU A 584 -20.65 13.59 5.05
CA GLU A 584 -19.73 14.52 5.75
C GLU A 584 -18.27 14.44 5.24
N ARG A 585 -18.04 13.77 4.13
CA ARG A 585 -16.76 13.53 3.47
C ARG A 585 -16.33 14.73 2.62
N GLU A 586 -16.47 15.95 3.14
CA GLU A 586 -16.11 17.20 2.43
C GLU A 586 -14.60 17.37 2.18
N SER A 587 -13.76 16.38 2.48
CA SER A 587 -12.39 16.31 1.98
C SER A 587 -11.93 14.88 1.70
N VAL A 588 -12.54 14.19 0.72
CA VAL A 588 -11.99 12.92 0.23
C VAL A 588 -10.66 13.19 -0.49
N GLN A 589 -9.55 12.79 0.11
CA GLN A 589 -8.23 12.92 -0.51
C GLN A 589 -8.06 11.88 -1.62
N PRO A 590 -7.45 12.22 -2.77
CA PRO A 590 -7.24 11.27 -3.86
C PRO A 590 -6.22 10.19 -3.47
N LEU A 591 -6.57 8.93 -3.70
CA LEU A 591 -5.68 7.76 -3.57
C LEU A 591 -4.87 7.57 -4.85
N SER A 592 -3.58 7.23 -4.72
CA SER A 592 -2.83 6.76 -5.89
C SER A 592 -3.24 5.35 -6.31
N PHE A 593 -3.07 5.07 -7.60
CA PHE A 593 -3.17 3.73 -8.17
C PHE A 593 -2.25 2.72 -7.45
N SER A 594 -1.03 3.13 -7.09
CA SER A 594 -0.05 2.29 -6.40
C SER A 594 -0.55 1.81 -5.04
N PHE A 595 -1.29 2.66 -4.31
CA PHE A 595 -1.89 2.29 -3.02
C PHE A 595 -2.96 1.22 -3.20
N VAL A 596 -3.91 1.44 -4.13
CA VAL A 596 -5.00 0.48 -4.35
C VAL A 596 -4.44 -0.85 -4.89
N ASN A 597 -3.36 -0.80 -5.69
CA ASN A 597 -2.67 -2.00 -6.15
C ASN A 597 -2.07 -2.81 -5.00
N GLU A 598 -1.40 -2.14 -4.06
CA GLU A 598 -0.84 -2.83 -2.89
C GLU A 598 -1.96 -3.37 -1.99
N LEU A 599 -3.05 -2.63 -1.81
CA LEU A 599 -4.23 -3.08 -1.07
C LEU A 599 -4.78 -4.39 -1.62
N VAL A 600 -4.94 -4.50 -2.95
CA VAL A 600 -5.39 -5.74 -3.62
C VAL A 600 -4.46 -6.91 -3.30
N GLU A 601 -3.15 -6.70 -3.36
CA GLU A 601 -2.17 -7.77 -3.10
C GLU A 601 -2.09 -8.16 -1.62
N VAL A 602 -2.29 -7.22 -0.70
CA VAL A 602 -2.37 -7.50 0.74
C VAL A 602 -3.66 -8.23 1.08
N LEU A 603 -4.80 -7.81 0.54
CA LEU A 603 -6.08 -8.49 0.74
C LEU A 603 -6.07 -9.92 0.17
N TYR A 604 -5.34 -10.15 -0.93
CA TYR A 604 -5.14 -11.48 -1.48
C TYR A 604 -4.50 -12.47 -0.48
N LEU A 605 -3.69 -11.99 0.46
CA LEU A 605 -3.06 -12.83 1.50
C LEU A 605 -4.07 -13.44 2.51
N PHE A 606 -5.29 -12.90 2.56
CA PHE A 606 -6.34 -13.40 3.44
C PHE A 606 -7.15 -14.55 2.83
N LEU A 607 -6.94 -14.88 1.56
CA LEU A 607 -7.54 -16.07 0.96
C LEU A 607 -7.00 -17.33 1.64
N THR A 608 -7.91 -18.13 2.18
CA THR A 608 -7.56 -19.46 2.68
C THR A 608 -7.73 -20.51 1.58
N LYS A 609 -7.13 -21.69 1.75
CA LYS A 609 -7.29 -22.81 0.81
C LYS A 609 -8.69 -23.46 0.85
N LYS A 610 -9.56 -23.05 1.78
CA LYS A 610 -10.89 -23.63 2.00
C LYS A 610 -11.88 -23.14 0.93
N VAL A 611 -12.77 -24.02 0.45
CA VAL A 611 -13.92 -23.58 -0.36
C VAL A 611 -14.96 -23.00 0.58
N SER A 612 -15.15 -21.68 0.55
CA SER A 612 -16.05 -20.99 1.48
C SER A 612 -16.67 -19.75 0.84
N VAL A 613 -17.86 -19.36 1.32
CA VAL A 613 -18.54 -18.12 0.91
C VAL A 613 -17.67 -16.88 1.18
N PRO A 614 -16.99 -16.74 2.33
CA PRO A 614 -16.07 -15.62 2.56
C PRO A 614 -14.92 -15.53 1.56
N ASN A 615 -14.28 -16.64 1.19
CA ASN A 615 -13.22 -16.62 0.17
C ASN A 615 -13.75 -16.24 -1.21
N LEU A 616 -14.96 -16.69 -1.55
CA LEU A 616 -15.61 -16.29 -2.81
C LEU A 616 -15.96 -14.81 -2.82
N ASN A 617 -16.52 -14.28 -1.72
CA ASN A 617 -16.79 -12.85 -1.54
C ASN A 617 -15.51 -12.02 -1.64
N LEU A 618 -14.42 -12.47 -1.00
CA LEU A 618 -13.11 -11.82 -1.11
C LEU A 618 -12.59 -11.82 -2.55
N LEU A 619 -12.66 -12.94 -3.28
CA LEU A 619 -12.26 -12.98 -4.69
C LEU A 619 -13.09 -12.05 -5.57
N TYR A 620 -14.41 -11.99 -5.35
CA TYR A 620 -15.26 -11.07 -6.09
C TYR A 620 -15.00 -9.61 -5.72
N LEU A 621 -14.73 -9.31 -4.45
CA LEU A 621 -14.30 -7.99 -3.99
C LEU A 621 -13.00 -7.58 -4.70
N LEU A 622 -11.97 -8.44 -4.70
CA LEU A 622 -10.70 -8.18 -5.40
C LEU A 622 -10.90 -7.98 -6.90
N LYS A 623 -11.75 -8.81 -7.53
CA LYS A 623 -12.14 -8.68 -8.93
C LYS A 623 -12.89 -7.37 -9.21
N LEU A 624 -13.73 -6.91 -8.28
CA LEU A 624 -14.46 -5.65 -8.39
C LEU A 624 -13.52 -4.46 -8.25
N VAL A 625 -12.60 -4.48 -7.28
CA VAL A 625 -11.55 -3.47 -7.13
C VAL A 625 -10.71 -3.37 -8.41
N ALA A 626 -10.26 -4.50 -8.96
CA ALA A 626 -9.53 -4.52 -10.24
C ALA A 626 -10.36 -3.93 -11.41
N HIS A 627 -11.67 -4.22 -11.45
CA HIS A 627 -12.57 -3.63 -12.46
C HIS A 627 -12.77 -2.12 -12.27
N VAL A 628 -12.86 -1.63 -11.03
CA VAL A 628 -12.97 -0.19 -10.72
C VAL A 628 -11.70 0.55 -11.14
N ILE A 629 -10.53 -0.02 -10.83
CA ILE A 629 -9.23 0.53 -11.22
C ILE A 629 -9.01 0.48 -12.74
N GLY A 630 -9.63 -0.48 -13.45
CA GLY A 630 -9.44 -0.69 -14.88
C GLY A 630 -8.32 -1.68 -15.23
N ASP A 631 -7.79 -2.43 -14.25
CA ASP A 631 -6.79 -3.46 -14.47
C ASP A 631 -7.44 -4.75 -14.99
N GLN A 632 -7.41 -4.93 -16.30
CA GLN A 632 -7.99 -6.11 -16.95
C GLN A 632 -7.21 -7.39 -16.64
N ARG A 633 -5.89 -7.31 -16.43
CA ARG A 633 -5.05 -8.50 -16.19
C ARG A 633 -5.34 -9.10 -14.82
N ARG A 634 -5.47 -8.27 -13.77
CA ARG A 634 -5.89 -8.70 -12.41
C ARG A 634 -7.32 -9.21 -12.40
N LYS A 635 -8.21 -8.52 -13.11
CA LYS A 635 -9.62 -8.95 -13.24
C LYS A 635 -9.73 -10.35 -13.86
N ASP A 636 -8.99 -10.61 -14.92
CA ASP A 636 -8.93 -11.92 -15.57
C ASP A 636 -8.36 -12.98 -14.61
N PHE A 637 -7.27 -12.66 -13.89
CA PHE A 637 -6.66 -13.56 -12.91
C PHE A 637 -7.63 -13.96 -11.80
N PHE A 638 -8.30 -13.00 -11.15
CA PHE A 638 -9.29 -13.30 -10.12
C PHE A 638 -10.51 -14.04 -10.69
N ASN A 639 -10.86 -13.82 -11.96
CA ASN A 639 -11.91 -14.59 -12.61
C ASN A 639 -11.55 -16.07 -12.76
N VAL A 640 -10.28 -16.39 -13.06
CA VAL A 640 -9.80 -17.79 -13.09
C VAL A 640 -9.94 -18.44 -11.71
N LEU A 641 -9.57 -17.73 -10.63
CA LEU A 641 -9.72 -18.22 -9.25
C LEU A 641 -11.18 -18.39 -8.82
N VAL A 642 -12.07 -17.46 -9.20
CA VAL A 642 -13.52 -17.60 -8.95
C VAL A 642 -14.07 -18.84 -9.65
N ASN A 643 -13.69 -19.07 -10.90
CA ASN A 643 -14.09 -20.25 -11.65
C ASN A 643 -13.55 -21.53 -10.98
N TYR A 644 -12.29 -21.52 -10.53
CA TYR A 644 -11.68 -22.61 -9.79
C TYR A 644 -12.49 -22.97 -8.52
N LEU A 645 -12.78 -21.99 -7.65
CA LEU A 645 -13.58 -22.23 -6.44
C LEU A 645 -15.01 -22.69 -6.77
N SER A 646 -15.60 -22.18 -7.85
CA SER A 646 -16.94 -22.59 -8.27
C SER A 646 -16.98 -24.04 -8.72
N VAL A 647 -16.00 -24.48 -9.51
CA VAL A 647 -15.87 -25.88 -9.93
C VAL A 647 -15.61 -26.80 -8.74
N LEU A 648 -14.75 -26.40 -7.80
CA LEU A 648 -14.54 -27.17 -6.58
C LEU A 648 -15.82 -27.29 -5.74
N HIS A 649 -16.57 -26.20 -5.58
CA HIS A 649 -17.85 -26.21 -4.89
C HIS A 649 -18.83 -27.19 -5.56
N ASP A 650 -18.96 -27.14 -6.88
CA ASP A 650 -19.85 -28.04 -7.62
C ASP A 650 -19.43 -29.51 -7.48
N CYS A 651 -18.11 -29.79 -7.49
CA CYS A 651 -17.58 -31.13 -7.21
C CYS A 651 -17.92 -31.65 -5.80
N ILE A 652 -17.95 -30.75 -4.80
CA ILE A 652 -18.26 -31.07 -3.40
C ILE A 652 -19.76 -31.33 -3.22
N HIS A 653 -20.61 -30.50 -3.81
CA HIS A 653 -22.04 -30.48 -3.53
C HIS A 653 -22.89 -31.31 -4.50
N ASP A 654 -22.43 -31.52 -5.74
CA ASP A 654 -23.12 -32.38 -6.72
C ASP A 654 -22.31 -33.66 -7.01
N THR A 655 -22.83 -34.76 -6.47
CA THR A 655 -22.25 -36.10 -6.61
C THR A 655 -22.16 -36.60 -8.05
N ARG A 656 -22.91 -36.00 -8.98
CA ARG A 656 -22.89 -36.36 -10.42
C ARG A 656 -22.15 -35.34 -11.28
N TYR A 657 -21.65 -34.26 -10.70
CA TYR A 657 -20.95 -33.23 -11.44
C TYR A 657 -19.68 -33.79 -12.08
N ARG A 658 -19.56 -33.57 -13.40
CA ARG A 658 -18.36 -33.86 -14.18
C ARG A 658 -17.89 -32.54 -14.79
N ILE A 659 -16.59 -32.31 -14.72
CA ILE A 659 -15.98 -31.13 -15.31
C ILE A 659 -16.04 -31.29 -16.83
N THR A 660 -16.93 -30.57 -17.50
CA THR A 660 -17.12 -30.65 -18.96
C THR A 660 -16.22 -29.69 -19.73
N ASP A 661 -15.98 -28.49 -19.19
CA ASP A 661 -15.20 -27.41 -19.82
C ASP A 661 -13.76 -27.34 -19.29
N VAL A 662 -13.04 -28.46 -19.35
CA VAL A 662 -11.64 -28.54 -18.86
C VAL A 662 -10.71 -27.63 -19.67
N THR A 663 -10.92 -27.52 -20.99
CA THR A 663 -10.04 -26.77 -21.91
C THR A 663 -10.04 -25.27 -21.63
N THR A 664 -11.20 -24.67 -21.38
CA THR A 664 -11.31 -23.22 -21.07
C THR A 664 -10.74 -22.88 -19.69
N LEU A 665 -10.86 -23.80 -18.73
CA LEU A 665 -10.21 -23.68 -17.42
C LEU A 665 -8.68 -23.76 -17.56
N GLU A 666 -8.17 -24.73 -18.34
CA GLU A 666 -6.74 -24.90 -18.60
C GLU A 666 -6.12 -23.70 -19.31
N GLU A 667 -6.78 -23.12 -20.31
CA GLU A 667 -6.34 -21.87 -20.95
C GLU A 667 -6.15 -20.74 -19.92
N GLY A 668 -7.06 -20.62 -18.97
CA GLY A 668 -6.98 -19.65 -17.88
C GLY A 668 -5.79 -19.88 -16.94
N PHE A 669 -5.53 -21.13 -16.54
CA PHE A 669 -4.38 -21.47 -15.69
C PHE A 669 -3.04 -21.34 -16.42
N ASN A 670 -2.98 -21.69 -17.71
CA ASN A 670 -1.77 -21.58 -18.51
C ASN A 670 -1.34 -20.12 -18.74
N LYS A 671 -2.29 -19.17 -18.70
CA LYS A 671 -2.00 -17.73 -18.77
C LYS A 671 -1.28 -17.21 -17.53
N TYR A 672 -1.41 -17.87 -16.37
CA TYR A 672 -0.89 -17.39 -15.09
C TYR A 672 -0.13 -18.50 -14.33
N PRO A 673 1.21 -18.55 -14.43
CA PRO A 673 2.03 -19.57 -13.77
C PRO A 673 1.81 -19.72 -12.26
N ALA A 674 1.46 -18.64 -11.55
CA ALA A 674 1.10 -18.67 -10.12
C ALA A 674 -0.06 -19.61 -9.78
N LEU A 675 -0.92 -19.95 -10.75
CA LEU A 675 -2.09 -20.80 -10.57
C LEU A 675 -1.88 -22.25 -11.05
N ARG A 676 -0.63 -22.64 -11.36
CA ARG A 676 -0.30 -23.95 -11.92
C ARG A 676 -0.75 -25.10 -11.02
N GLN A 677 -0.57 -24.98 -9.71
CA GLN A 677 -1.00 -26.00 -8.74
C GLN A 677 -2.51 -26.20 -8.80
N GLN A 678 -3.30 -25.12 -8.82
CA GLN A 678 -4.76 -25.13 -8.91
C GLN A 678 -5.21 -25.77 -10.23
N GLY A 679 -4.56 -25.44 -11.34
CA GLY A 679 -4.81 -26.07 -12.65
C GLY A 679 -4.53 -27.58 -12.64
N ASN A 680 -3.42 -28.02 -12.03
CA ASN A 680 -3.10 -29.44 -11.88
C ASN A 680 -4.14 -30.18 -11.02
N VAL A 681 -4.66 -29.54 -9.96
CA VAL A 681 -5.75 -30.12 -9.15
C VAL A 681 -7.02 -30.33 -9.99
N ILE A 682 -7.40 -29.35 -10.83
CA ILE A 682 -8.54 -29.50 -11.75
C ILE A 682 -8.29 -30.62 -12.75
N ARG A 683 -7.08 -30.75 -13.31
CA ARG A 683 -6.72 -31.86 -14.20
C ARG A 683 -6.88 -33.22 -13.53
N VAL A 684 -6.36 -33.36 -12.32
CA VAL A 684 -6.53 -34.57 -11.52
C VAL A 684 -8.02 -34.86 -11.27
N LEU A 685 -8.80 -33.87 -10.83
CA LEU A 685 -10.25 -34.07 -10.60
C LEU A 685 -11.04 -34.39 -11.87
N SER A 686 -10.63 -33.85 -13.03
CA SER A 686 -11.27 -34.14 -14.31
C SER A 686 -11.08 -35.59 -14.77
N SER A 687 -10.03 -36.26 -14.30
CA SER A 687 -9.73 -37.67 -14.60
C SER A 687 -10.52 -38.66 -13.72
N TYR A 688 -11.40 -38.16 -12.85
CA TYR A 688 -12.26 -38.98 -12.02
C TYR A 688 -13.14 -39.91 -12.86
N MET A 689 -13.01 -41.22 -12.63
CA MET A 689 -13.64 -42.31 -13.37
C MET A 689 -13.28 -42.39 -14.87
N ASP A 690 -12.20 -41.71 -15.30
CA ASP A 690 -11.68 -41.79 -16.66
C ASP A 690 -10.38 -42.61 -16.71
N LYS A 691 -10.50 -43.86 -17.16
CA LYS A 691 -9.37 -44.82 -17.27
C LYS A 691 -8.40 -44.46 -18.39
N SER A 692 -8.77 -43.58 -19.33
CA SER A 692 -7.89 -43.19 -20.42
C SER A 692 -6.72 -42.29 -19.96
N ARG A 693 -6.82 -41.70 -18.76
CA ARG A 693 -5.84 -40.73 -18.22
C ARG A 693 -4.97 -41.27 -17.07
N LEU A 694 -4.88 -42.60 -16.94
CA LEU A 694 -4.14 -43.26 -15.84
C LEU A 694 -2.64 -42.91 -15.81
N GLU A 695 -1.97 -42.84 -16.97
CA GLU A 695 -0.54 -42.50 -17.05
C GLU A 695 -0.25 -41.06 -16.59
N GLU A 696 -1.12 -40.12 -16.96
CA GLU A 696 -1.04 -38.72 -16.52
C GLU A 696 -1.25 -38.61 -15.01
N LEU A 697 -2.23 -39.33 -14.46
CA LEU A 697 -2.52 -39.33 -13.03
C LEU A 697 -1.37 -39.92 -12.18
N LEU A 698 -0.71 -40.97 -12.67
CA LEU A 698 0.47 -41.55 -12.02
C LEU A 698 1.63 -40.54 -11.89
N SER A 699 1.78 -39.64 -12.87
CA SER A 699 2.79 -38.58 -12.79
C SER A 699 2.51 -37.59 -11.64
N PHE A 700 1.25 -37.30 -11.34
CA PHE A 700 0.85 -36.43 -10.24
C PHE A 700 0.95 -37.11 -8.87
N VAL A 701 0.75 -38.42 -8.79
CA VAL A 701 0.97 -39.20 -7.55
C VAL A 701 2.43 -39.10 -7.08
N ALA A 702 3.37 -39.05 -8.02
CA ALA A 702 4.81 -38.89 -7.76
C ALA A 702 5.26 -37.43 -7.56
N SER A 703 4.34 -36.46 -7.50
CA SER A 703 4.67 -35.04 -7.29
C SER A 703 5.26 -34.80 -5.90
N GLU A 704 6.23 -33.87 -5.81
CA GLU A 704 6.77 -33.36 -4.54
C GLU A 704 5.74 -32.55 -3.74
N ASP A 705 4.71 -32.03 -4.40
CA ASP A 705 3.60 -31.34 -3.75
C ASP A 705 2.69 -32.36 -3.05
N TRP A 706 2.79 -32.39 -1.72
CA TRP A 706 1.99 -33.28 -0.87
C TRP A 706 0.49 -33.17 -1.13
N TYR A 707 -0.04 -31.95 -1.33
CA TYR A 707 -1.47 -31.74 -1.50
C TYR A 707 -1.93 -32.35 -2.83
N LEU A 708 -1.24 -32.01 -3.92
CA LEU A 708 -1.53 -32.54 -5.25
C LEU A 708 -1.34 -34.06 -5.32
N SER A 709 -0.26 -34.59 -4.73
CA SER A 709 0.00 -36.03 -4.63
C SER A 709 -1.13 -36.74 -3.88
N LYS A 710 -1.62 -36.17 -2.78
CA LYS A 710 -2.70 -36.75 -1.98
C LYS A 710 -4.04 -36.73 -2.72
N VAL A 711 -4.41 -35.62 -3.37
CA VAL A 711 -5.60 -35.56 -4.25
C VAL A 711 -5.50 -36.61 -5.37
N ALA A 712 -4.33 -36.72 -6.02
CA ALA A 712 -4.11 -37.70 -7.08
C ALA A 712 -4.24 -39.15 -6.60
N LYS A 713 -3.75 -39.48 -5.40
CA LYS A 713 -3.88 -40.82 -4.79
C LYS A 713 -5.34 -41.20 -4.53
N TYR A 714 -6.15 -40.26 -4.04
CA TYR A 714 -7.57 -40.50 -3.82
C TYR A 714 -8.31 -40.73 -5.15
N VAL A 715 -8.06 -39.89 -6.16
CA VAL A 715 -8.67 -40.08 -7.50
C VAL A 715 -8.19 -41.38 -8.14
N LEU A 716 -6.91 -41.76 -7.98
CA LEU A 716 -6.38 -43.05 -8.45
C LEU A 716 -7.14 -44.21 -7.80
N SER A 717 -7.32 -44.15 -6.48
CA SER A 717 -8.00 -45.18 -5.71
C SER A 717 -9.44 -45.35 -6.19
N CYS A 718 -10.16 -44.24 -6.43
CA CYS A 718 -11.49 -44.28 -7.04
C CYS A 718 -11.50 -44.93 -8.44
N ASN A 719 -10.48 -44.66 -9.26
CA ASN A 719 -10.37 -45.22 -10.61
C ASN A 719 -10.01 -46.71 -10.64
N LEU A 720 -9.30 -47.21 -9.62
CA LEU A 720 -8.84 -48.60 -9.49
C LEU A 720 -9.84 -49.51 -8.78
N LEU A 721 -10.70 -48.97 -7.90
CA LEU A 721 -11.75 -49.69 -7.17
C LEU A 721 -12.94 -50.02 -8.09
N ASP A 722 -12.70 -50.82 -9.12
CA ASP A 722 -13.73 -51.37 -10.00
C ASP A 722 -14.48 -52.50 -9.28
N GLY A 723 -15.80 -52.33 -9.06
CA GLY A 723 -16.70 -53.41 -8.62
C GLY A 723 -17.33 -53.27 -7.24
N SER A 724 -17.04 -52.21 -6.48
CA SER A 724 -17.72 -51.92 -5.20
C SER A 724 -18.11 -50.43 -5.10
N PRO A 725 -19.35 -50.07 -5.48
CA PRO A 725 -19.83 -48.68 -5.42
C PRO A 725 -19.71 -48.06 -4.02
N GLU A 726 -19.85 -48.88 -2.99
CA GLU A 726 -19.72 -48.49 -1.58
C GLU A 726 -18.30 -48.04 -1.24
N ALA A 727 -17.27 -48.78 -1.68
CA ALA A 727 -15.88 -48.42 -1.44
C ALA A 727 -15.47 -47.16 -2.22
N VAL A 728 -15.94 -47.02 -3.46
CA VAL A 728 -15.72 -45.80 -4.27
C VAL A 728 -16.35 -44.59 -3.59
N ASN A 729 -17.57 -44.73 -3.04
CA ASN A 729 -18.23 -43.65 -2.32
C ASN A 729 -17.50 -43.29 -1.02
N MET A 730 -16.95 -44.27 -0.28
CA MET A 730 -16.15 -43.99 0.93
C MET A 730 -14.88 -43.18 0.62
N VAL A 731 -14.10 -43.62 -0.37
CA VAL A 731 -12.87 -42.91 -0.79
C VAL A 731 -13.22 -41.53 -1.36
N ARG A 732 -14.34 -41.41 -2.06
CA ARG A 732 -14.87 -40.13 -2.54
C ARG A 732 -15.25 -39.22 -1.38
N ASP A 733 -15.96 -39.70 -0.38
CA ASP A 733 -16.36 -38.89 0.78
C ASP A 733 -15.11 -38.42 1.54
N GLU A 734 -14.07 -39.25 1.62
CA GLU A 734 -12.78 -38.86 2.19
C GLU A 734 -12.09 -37.79 1.33
N LEU A 735 -12.04 -37.94 0.01
CA LEU A 735 -11.54 -36.93 -0.93
C LEU A 735 -12.31 -35.61 -0.81
N LEU A 736 -13.64 -35.67 -0.76
CA LEU A 736 -14.49 -34.50 -0.62
C LEU A 736 -14.32 -33.87 0.76
N SER A 737 -14.13 -34.64 1.83
CA SER A 737 -13.80 -34.10 3.16
C SER A 737 -12.44 -33.40 3.15
N PHE A 738 -11.47 -33.96 2.43
CA PHE A 738 -10.12 -33.42 2.28
C PHE A 738 -10.11 -32.13 1.46
N ILE A 739 -10.89 -32.05 0.37
CA ILE A 739 -11.01 -30.84 -0.45
C ILE A 739 -11.88 -29.78 0.23
N SER A 740 -12.96 -30.19 0.92
CA SER A 740 -13.89 -29.28 1.59
C SER A 740 -13.30 -28.65 2.85
N PHE A 741 -12.25 -29.24 3.43
CA PHE A 741 -11.66 -28.84 4.71
C PHE A 741 -12.72 -28.38 5.73
N LYS A 742 -13.75 -29.21 5.97
CA LYS A 742 -14.52 -29.17 7.23
C LYS A 742 -13.73 -29.85 8.33
N THR A 743 -12.55 -29.32 8.61
CA THR A 743 -11.97 -29.44 9.93
C THR A 743 -12.21 -28.08 10.56
N GLU A 744 -13.01 -28.06 11.62
CA GLU A 744 -12.86 -27.08 12.68
C GLU A 744 -11.43 -27.22 13.24
N GLU A 745 -10.44 -26.77 12.47
CA GLU A 745 -9.43 -25.95 13.09
C GLU A 745 -10.23 -24.75 13.56
N LYS A 746 -10.62 -24.77 14.85
CA LYS A 746 -10.74 -23.54 15.59
C LYS A 746 -9.51 -22.74 15.20
N GLU A 747 -9.77 -21.66 14.46
CA GLU A 747 -8.82 -20.61 14.25
C GLU A 747 -8.26 -20.27 15.61
N ASP A 748 -7.04 -20.72 15.79
CA ASP A 748 -6.21 -20.19 16.82
C ASP A 748 -4.90 -19.93 16.13
N GLY A 749 -4.49 -18.67 16.17
CA GLY A 749 -3.22 -18.18 15.65
C GLY A 749 -2.05 -18.73 16.45
N GLY A 750 -1.97 -20.06 16.57
CA GLY A 750 -0.88 -20.79 17.17
C GLY A 750 0.16 -21.12 16.15
N MET A 751 1.25 -20.37 16.25
CA MET A 751 2.58 -20.64 15.70
C MET A 751 2.76 -22.14 15.42
N VAL A 752 2.74 -22.52 14.13
CA VAL A 752 3.00 -23.89 13.70
C VAL A 752 4.50 -24.14 13.84
N MET A 753 4.93 -24.54 15.03
CA MET A 753 6.29 -24.97 15.29
C MET A 753 6.43 -26.46 14.99
N ALA A 754 7.39 -26.80 14.13
CA ALA A 754 7.76 -28.18 13.84
C ALA A 754 8.83 -28.65 14.82
N PHE A 755 8.59 -29.78 15.48
CA PHE A 755 9.47 -30.40 16.47
C PHE A 755 10.51 -31.36 15.83
N GLY A 756 10.68 -31.32 14.50
CA GLY A 756 11.55 -32.24 13.75
C GLY A 756 10.97 -33.65 13.65
N ASP A 757 11.80 -34.63 13.28
CA ASP A 757 11.40 -36.04 13.15
C ASP A 757 11.68 -36.85 14.43
N GLU A 758 10.91 -37.92 14.64
CA GLU A 758 11.18 -38.87 15.72
C GLU A 758 12.52 -39.60 15.53
N ASN A 759 13.27 -39.76 16.62
CA ASN A 759 14.58 -40.40 16.58
C ASN A 759 14.91 -41.10 17.92
N GLY A 760 16.17 -41.55 18.06
CA GLY A 760 16.66 -42.25 19.25
C GLY A 760 16.50 -41.49 20.57
N SER A 761 16.32 -40.17 20.53
CA SER A 761 16.20 -39.27 21.66
C SER A 761 14.88 -38.45 21.67
N ARG A 762 13.99 -38.65 20.70
CA ARG A 762 12.76 -37.87 20.52
C ARG A 762 11.59 -38.77 20.15
N GLU A 763 10.49 -38.66 20.87
CA GLU A 763 9.23 -39.40 20.65
C GLU A 763 8.05 -38.43 20.69
N PHE A 764 7.07 -38.63 19.81
CA PHE A 764 5.83 -37.84 19.75
C PHE A 764 4.62 -38.68 20.11
N LYS A 765 3.71 -38.05 20.85
CA LYS A 765 2.38 -38.58 21.12
C LYS A 765 1.35 -37.47 21.01
N SER A 766 0.24 -37.79 20.34
CA SER A 766 -0.85 -36.84 20.14
C SER A 766 -1.59 -36.53 21.45
N SER A 767 -1.79 -37.52 22.32
CA SER A 767 -2.61 -37.42 23.53
C SER A 767 -2.26 -38.54 24.53
N ILE A 768 -2.57 -38.36 25.83
CA ILE A 768 -2.56 -39.47 26.81
C ILE A 768 -3.93 -40.14 26.98
N VAL A 769 -4.95 -39.66 26.26
CA VAL A 769 -6.35 -40.07 26.39
C VAL A 769 -6.87 -40.71 25.10
N TYR A 770 -6.51 -40.16 23.95
CA TYR A 770 -7.07 -40.52 22.65
C TYR A 770 -6.02 -41.22 21.76
N PRO A 771 -6.33 -42.41 21.22
CA PRO A 771 -5.46 -43.08 20.24
C PRO A 771 -5.36 -42.27 18.94
N ALA A 772 -4.19 -42.28 18.30
CA ALA A 772 -3.89 -41.49 17.10
C ALA A 772 -4.79 -41.82 15.88
N GLU A 773 -5.29 -43.05 15.76
CA GLU A 773 -6.02 -43.54 14.57
C GLU A 773 -7.53 -43.71 14.78
N SER A 774 -8.07 -43.38 15.95
CA SER A 774 -9.48 -43.68 16.28
C SER A 774 -10.38 -42.45 16.30
N THR A 775 -11.54 -42.57 15.67
CA THR A 775 -12.65 -41.61 15.67
C THR A 775 -13.25 -41.47 17.08
N GLY A 776 -12.60 -40.69 17.94
CA GLY A 776 -13.20 -40.08 19.14
C GLY A 776 -13.40 -40.96 20.38
N ASN A 777 -12.98 -42.23 20.38
CA ASN A 777 -13.11 -43.10 21.56
C ASN A 777 -11.93 -42.91 22.52
N ALA A 778 -12.17 -42.34 23.71
CA ALA A 778 -11.17 -42.17 24.76
C ALA A 778 -10.75 -43.52 25.35
N ASN A 779 -9.45 -43.78 25.42
CA ASN A 779 -8.86 -44.97 26.03
C ASN A 779 -7.62 -44.60 26.86
N LEU A 780 -7.89 -44.03 28.03
CA LEU A 780 -6.90 -43.47 28.94
C LEU A 780 -5.86 -44.49 29.43
N ASP A 781 -6.27 -45.73 29.71
CA ASP A 781 -5.36 -46.73 30.29
C ASP A 781 -4.38 -47.28 29.25
N GLU A 782 -4.82 -47.52 28.02
CA GLU A 782 -3.95 -47.99 26.93
C GLU A 782 -2.98 -46.89 26.47
N GLN A 783 -3.46 -45.66 26.32
CA GLN A 783 -2.58 -44.54 25.94
C GLN A 783 -1.57 -44.20 27.03
N MET A 784 -1.96 -44.26 28.30
CA MET A 784 -1.01 -44.12 29.41
C MET A 784 0.01 -45.27 29.45
N ASP A 785 -0.40 -46.49 29.11
CA ASP A 785 0.53 -47.62 28.97
C ASP A 785 1.60 -47.36 27.91
N GLU A 786 1.24 -46.77 26.76
CA GLU A 786 2.19 -46.37 25.72
C GLU A 786 3.18 -45.30 26.22
N ILE A 787 2.70 -44.29 26.93
CA ILE A 787 3.55 -43.26 27.55
C ILE A 787 4.57 -43.89 28.49
N LEU A 788 4.13 -44.80 29.38
CA LEU A 788 5.00 -45.49 30.32
C LEU A 788 5.99 -46.43 29.62
N LEU A 789 5.58 -47.05 28.51
CA LEU A 789 6.46 -47.85 27.64
C LEU A 789 7.59 -47.01 27.06
N SER A 790 7.28 -45.82 26.51
CA SER A 790 8.29 -44.90 25.98
C SER A 790 9.20 -44.37 27.08
N VAL A 791 8.68 -44.07 28.27
CA VAL A 791 9.49 -43.71 29.46
C VAL A 791 10.47 -44.84 29.82
N CYS A 792 10.00 -46.09 29.91
CA CYS A 792 10.86 -47.25 30.17
C CYS A 792 11.94 -47.42 29.08
N GLY A 793 11.56 -47.23 27.81
CA GLY A 793 12.44 -47.26 26.66
C GLY A 793 13.59 -46.26 26.75
N PHE A 794 13.31 -45.01 27.13
CA PHE A 794 14.31 -43.95 27.28
C PHE A 794 15.23 -44.18 28.49
N LEU A 795 14.69 -44.59 29.64
CA LEU A 795 15.48 -44.89 30.86
C LEU A 795 16.56 -45.95 30.61
N ASN A 796 16.21 -46.98 29.83
CA ASN A 796 17.13 -48.07 29.46
C ASN A 796 18.04 -47.74 28.26
N ALA A 797 17.80 -46.65 27.54
CA ALA A 797 18.60 -46.17 26.42
C ALA A 797 19.53 -45.01 26.86
N SER A 798 19.75 -44.03 25.99
CA SER A 798 20.57 -42.84 26.22
C SER A 798 19.79 -41.65 26.80
N GLY A 799 18.54 -41.85 27.21
CA GLY A 799 17.62 -40.75 27.55
C GLY A 799 17.04 -40.06 26.31
N GLY A 800 16.13 -39.11 26.52
CA GLY A 800 15.44 -38.39 25.46
C GLY A 800 14.26 -37.56 25.97
N VAL A 801 13.51 -36.97 25.04
CA VAL A 801 12.32 -36.17 25.31
C VAL A 801 11.11 -36.79 24.63
N LEU A 802 10.05 -36.99 25.41
CA LEU A 802 8.73 -37.38 24.94
C LEU A 802 7.85 -36.12 24.90
N TYR A 803 7.36 -35.75 23.72
CA TYR A 803 6.42 -34.65 23.56
C TYR A 803 4.99 -35.17 23.41
N VAL A 804 4.09 -34.69 24.27
CA VAL A 804 2.67 -34.97 24.25
C VAL A 804 1.90 -33.74 23.76
N GLY A 805 0.97 -33.94 22.83
CA GLY A 805 0.30 -32.86 22.09
C GLY A 805 0.98 -32.56 20.75
N VAL A 806 1.74 -33.52 20.21
CA VAL A 806 2.45 -33.43 18.93
C VAL A 806 2.10 -34.65 18.10
N ASN A 807 1.77 -34.47 16.81
CA ASN A 807 1.48 -35.60 15.92
C ASN A 807 2.77 -36.25 15.38
N ASP A 808 2.64 -37.39 14.70
CA ASP A 808 3.77 -38.16 14.16
C ASP A 808 4.61 -37.39 13.13
N PHE A 809 4.08 -36.29 12.59
CA PHE A 809 4.78 -35.38 11.68
C PHE A 809 5.53 -34.25 12.41
N GLY A 810 5.59 -34.28 13.74
CA GLY A 810 6.26 -33.26 14.55
C GLY A 810 5.49 -31.95 14.66
N ILE A 811 4.18 -31.92 14.35
CA ILE A 811 3.34 -30.72 14.40
C ILE A 811 2.60 -30.66 15.73
N ALA A 812 2.67 -29.52 16.42
CA ALA A 812 1.87 -29.28 17.62
C ALA A 812 0.36 -29.29 17.32
N ILE A 813 -0.35 -30.22 17.97
CA ILE A 813 -1.80 -30.32 17.93
C ILE A 813 -2.46 -29.91 19.26
N GLY A 814 -1.70 -29.90 20.36
CA GLY A 814 -2.15 -29.48 21.70
C GLY A 814 -2.80 -30.61 22.53
N ILE A 815 -2.83 -30.44 23.86
CA ILE A 815 -3.40 -31.40 24.83
C ILE A 815 -4.72 -30.92 25.46
N GLU A 816 -5.39 -29.93 24.86
CA GLU A 816 -6.61 -29.31 25.40
C GLU A 816 -7.75 -30.31 25.54
N ASN A 817 -7.85 -31.25 24.60
CA ASN A 817 -8.84 -32.33 24.65
C ASN A 817 -8.63 -33.23 25.89
N ASP A 818 -7.38 -33.43 26.30
CA ASP A 818 -7.06 -34.21 27.50
C ASP A 818 -7.45 -33.44 28.77
N PHE A 819 -7.19 -32.13 28.82
CA PHE A 819 -7.66 -31.28 29.92
C PHE A 819 -9.18 -31.31 30.07
N ASN A 820 -9.90 -31.27 28.94
CA ASN A 820 -11.36 -31.35 28.92
C ASN A 820 -11.88 -32.70 29.40
N PHE A 821 -11.28 -33.80 28.94
CA PHE A 821 -11.68 -35.16 29.33
C PHE A 821 -11.40 -35.44 30.81
N LEU A 822 -10.18 -35.11 31.27
CA LEU A 822 -9.75 -35.31 32.66
C LEU A 822 -10.31 -34.26 33.62
N ARG A 823 -10.94 -33.20 33.09
CA ARG A 823 -11.42 -32.02 33.82
C ARG A 823 -10.36 -31.45 34.76
N CYS A 824 -9.18 -31.21 34.22
CA CYS A 824 -7.99 -30.85 35.00
C CYS A 824 -7.25 -29.64 34.40
N ASN A 825 -6.43 -28.98 35.23
CA ASN A 825 -5.49 -27.95 34.79
C ASN A 825 -4.07 -28.55 34.64
N ARG A 826 -3.09 -27.73 34.23
CA ARG A 826 -1.69 -28.16 34.00
C ARG A 826 -1.08 -28.88 35.19
N ASP A 827 -1.23 -28.32 36.39
CA ASP A 827 -0.67 -28.89 37.62
C ASP A 827 -1.28 -30.27 37.92
N ALA A 828 -2.60 -30.40 37.78
CA ALA A 828 -3.30 -31.66 37.98
C ALA A 828 -2.94 -32.71 36.91
N TYR A 829 -2.69 -32.28 35.68
CA TYR A 829 -2.23 -33.14 34.58
C TYR A 829 -0.80 -33.65 34.81
N GLU A 830 0.12 -32.79 35.23
CA GLU A 830 1.47 -33.19 35.63
C GLU A 830 1.42 -34.18 36.81
N LEU A 831 0.62 -33.89 37.84
CA LEU A 831 0.43 -34.78 38.99
C LEU A 831 -0.12 -36.14 38.56
N TYR A 832 -1.01 -36.19 37.57
CA TYR A 832 -1.54 -37.44 37.04
C TYR A 832 -0.44 -38.30 36.40
N ILE A 833 0.37 -37.70 35.52
CA ILE A 833 1.51 -38.38 34.88
C ILE A 833 2.51 -38.84 35.94
N ARG A 834 2.87 -37.98 36.90
CA ARG A 834 3.80 -38.32 37.99
C ARG A 834 3.30 -39.47 38.85
N ARG A 835 2.00 -39.52 39.19
CA ARG A 835 1.42 -40.65 39.94
C ARG A 835 1.56 -41.97 39.18
N ARG A 836 1.34 -41.96 37.86
CA ARG A 836 1.49 -43.14 36.99
C ARG A 836 2.96 -43.57 36.88
N ILE A 837 3.89 -42.62 36.73
CA ILE A 837 5.34 -42.87 36.73
C ILE A 837 5.80 -43.46 38.07
N VAL A 838 5.37 -42.89 39.21
CA VAL A 838 5.72 -43.39 40.54
C VAL A 838 5.18 -44.81 40.76
N ALA A 839 3.96 -45.09 40.31
CA ALA A 839 3.37 -46.42 40.39
C ALA A 839 4.13 -47.46 39.54
N ALA A 840 4.66 -47.05 38.38
CA ALA A 840 5.37 -47.93 37.46
C ALA A 840 6.86 -48.12 37.80
N PHE A 841 7.55 -47.05 38.19
CA PHE A 841 9.02 -47.00 38.26
C PHE A 841 9.58 -46.56 39.61
N GLY A 842 8.73 -46.13 40.54
CA GLY A 842 9.11 -45.67 41.88
C GLY A 842 9.47 -44.18 41.96
N THR A 843 9.68 -43.71 43.19
CA THR A 843 9.89 -42.28 43.50
C THR A 843 11.25 -41.75 43.05
N ASP A 844 12.27 -42.62 43.00
CA ASP A 844 13.64 -42.26 42.59
C ASP A 844 13.69 -41.80 41.13
N VAL A 845 13.12 -42.61 40.22
CA VAL A 845 12.98 -42.29 38.80
C VAL A 845 12.17 -41.02 38.57
N ASN A 846 11.05 -40.85 39.29
CA ASN A 846 10.22 -39.65 39.18
C ASN A 846 10.99 -38.36 39.54
N GLY A 847 11.92 -38.43 40.49
CA GLY A 847 12.75 -37.28 40.90
C GLY A 847 13.74 -36.81 39.82
N LEU A 848 14.03 -37.66 38.84
CA LEU A 848 14.96 -37.37 37.75
C LEU A 848 14.28 -36.87 36.48
N ILE A 849 12.96 -37.03 36.36
CA ILE A 849 12.17 -36.63 35.18
C ILE A 849 11.69 -35.18 35.33
N VAL A 850 11.98 -34.38 34.30
CA VAL A 850 11.53 -32.99 34.19
C VAL A 850 10.36 -32.92 33.24
N ILE A 851 9.23 -32.40 33.71
CA ILE A 851 8.04 -32.14 32.90
C ILE A 851 7.88 -30.63 32.77
N LYS A 852 7.76 -30.13 31.55
CA LYS A 852 7.47 -28.71 31.28
C LYS A 852 6.32 -28.60 30.28
N PHE A 853 5.55 -27.52 30.40
CA PHE A 853 4.50 -27.17 29.45
C PHE A 853 4.88 -25.89 28.71
N LYS A 854 4.65 -25.85 27.41
CA LYS A 854 4.83 -24.64 26.60
C LYS A 854 3.61 -24.39 25.72
N ASN A 855 3.28 -23.11 25.56
CA ASN A 855 2.19 -22.66 24.71
C ASN A 855 2.73 -22.34 23.31
N TYR A 856 2.02 -22.82 22.30
CA TYR A 856 2.22 -22.53 20.89
C TYR A 856 0.87 -22.02 20.35
N GLY A 857 0.61 -20.72 20.50
CA GLY A 857 -0.75 -20.16 20.44
C GLY A 857 -1.62 -20.62 21.60
N ASN A 858 -2.84 -21.10 21.30
CA ASN A 858 -3.68 -21.81 22.26
C ASN A 858 -3.28 -23.25 22.54
N LYS A 859 -2.36 -23.83 21.75
CA LYS A 859 -1.98 -25.23 21.92
C LYS A 859 -0.95 -25.36 23.01
N VAL A 860 -1.20 -26.23 23.97
CA VAL A 860 -0.29 -26.58 25.06
C VAL A 860 0.38 -27.89 24.70
N VAL A 861 1.70 -27.89 24.66
CA VAL A 861 2.52 -29.09 24.48
C VAL A 861 3.20 -29.43 25.81
N CYS A 862 3.16 -30.70 26.19
CA CYS A 862 3.83 -31.23 27.38
C CYS A 862 5.12 -31.95 26.95
N GLY A 863 6.28 -31.44 27.38
CA GLY A 863 7.58 -32.05 27.16
C GLY A 863 8.03 -32.79 28.42
N ILE A 864 8.30 -34.09 28.29
CA ILE A 864 8.76 -34.97 29.37
C ILE A 864 10.21 -35.36 29.06
N SER A 865 11.16 -34.74 29.78
CA SER A 865 12.59 -35.04 29.69
C SER A 865 12.93 -36.24 30.56
N ILE A 866 13.45 -37.30 29.93
CA ILE A 866 13.70 -38.59 30.57
C ILE A 866 15.20 -38.90 30.43
N PRO A 867 15.95 -38.98 31.54
CA PRO A 867 17.38 -39.26 31.46
C PRO A 867 17.67 -40.74 31.25
N ALA A 868 18.92 -41.06 30.91
CA ALA A 868 19.41 -42.42 31.00
C ALA A 868 19.54 -42.82 32.49
N TYR A 869 18.88 -43.92 32.88
CA TYR A 869 18.94 -44.42 34.25
C TYR A 869 20.14 -45.35 34.45
N ASP A 870 20.75 -45.33 35.64
CA ASP A 870 21.96 -46.11 35.95
C ASP A 870 21.68 -47.61 36.13
N ARG A 871 20.42 -47.99 36.31
CA ARG A 871 19.94 -49.38 36.43
C ARG A 871 18.97 -49.73 35.32
N VAL A 872 18.78 -51.03 35.14
CA VAL A 872 17.76 -51.53 34.20
C VAL A 872 16.39 -51.39 34.85
N VAL A 873 15.48 -50.74 34.14
CA VAL A 873 14.10 -50.51 34.54
C VAL A 873 13.19 -51.49 33.81
N GLU A 874 12.24 -52.07 34.53
CA GLU A 874 11.27 -53.03 34.00
C GLU A 874 9.87 -52.39 34.02
N TYR A 875 9.08 -52.58 32.96
CA TYR A 875 7.67 -52.24 32.91
C TYR A 875 6.86 -53.50 32.61
N LYS A 876 5.86 -53.83 33.44
CA LYS A 876 5.06 -55.07 33.35
C LYS A 876 5.94 -56.34 33.23
N ASN A 877 7.00 -56.44 34.04
CA ASN A 877 7.98 -57.54 34.05
C ASN A 877 8.78 -57.74 32.75
N MET A 878 8.80 -56.74 31.87
CA MET A 878 9.59 -56.75 30.64
C MET A 878 10.53 -55.54 30.60
N VAL A 879 11.72 -55.74 30.01
CA VAL A 879 12.67 -54.65 29.74
C VAL A 879 12.43 -54.12 28.34
N TRP A 880 12.23 -52.82 28.25
CA TRP A 880 12.04 -52.10 26.99
C TRP A 880 13.18 -51.12 26.78
N GLN A 881 13.68 -51.01 25.56
CA GLN A 881 14.72 -50.04 25.21
C GLN A 881 14.39 -49.40 23.87
N ARG A 882 14.60 -48.08 23.79
CA ARG A 882 14.49 -47.35 22.53
C ARG A 882 15.70 -47.65 21.64
N GLN A 883 15.43 -48.07 20.41
CA GLN A 883 16.41 -48.39 19.37
C GLN A 883 16.00 -47.68 18.08
N GLY A 884 16.71 -46.60 17.74
CA GLY A 884 16.29 -45.70 16.65
C GLY A 884 14.96 -45.03 16.99
N ASN A 885 14.00 -45.05 16.07
CA ASN A 885 12.66 -44.50 16.28
C ASN A 885 11.68 -45.46 17.00
N SER A 886 12.08 -46.69 17.34
CA SER A 886 11.16 -47.70 17.91
C SER A 886 11.56 -48.17 19.31
N THR A 887 10.57 -48.44 20.18
CA THR A 887 10.78 -49.05 21.49
C THR A 887 10.58 -50.57 21.41
N ARG A 888 11.62 -51.35 21.71
CA ARG A 888 11.62 -52.82 21.56
C ARG A 888 11.83 -53.53 22.89
N SER A 889 11.22 -54.70 23.04
CA SER A 889 11.44 -55.56 24.21
C SER A 889 12.77 -56.30 24.09
N ILE A 890 13.49 -56.41 25.21
CA ILE A 890 14.78 -57.08 25.29
C ILE A 890 14.62 -58.37 26.08
N THR A 891 15.09 -59.48 25.50
CA THR A 891 15.05 -60.81 26.13
C THR A 891 16.38 -61.55 25.96
N GLY A 892 16.58 -62.62 26.74
CA GLY A 892 17.71 -63.54 26.56
C GLY A 892 19.11 -62.92 26.80
N THR A 893 20.00 -63.07 25.83
CA THR A 893 21.42 -62.64 25.89
C THR A 893 21.59 -61.13 25.97
N ASP A 894 20.72 -60.36 25.30
CA ASP A 894 20.82 -58.89 25.25
C ASP A 894 20.50 -58.25 26.61
N LEU A 895 19.58 -58.86 27.37
CA LEU A 895 19.26 -58.45 28.74
C LEU A 895 20.48 -58.55 29.66
N ARG A 896 21.28 -59.62 29.51
CA ARG A 896 22.53 -59.81 30.27
C ARG A 896 23.57 -58.74 29.91
N LEU A 897 23.67 -58.39 28.63
CA LEU A 897 24.60 -57.36 28.15
C LEU A 897 24.23 -55.97 28.66
N ILE A 898 22.96 -55.59 28.61
CA ILE A 898 22.50 -54.30 29.14
C ILE A 898 22.69 -54.21 30.66
N LYS A 899 22.35 -55.27 31.40
CA LYS A 899 22.62 -55.33 32.85
C LYS A 899 24.12 -55.19 33.16
N LYS A 900 25.01 -55.75 32.33
CA LYS A 900 26.47 -55.61 32.47
C LYS A 900 26.94 -54.18 32.15
N ARG A 901 26.51 -53.60 31.03
CA ARG A 901 26.88 -52.23 30.61
C ARG A 901 26.47 -51.17 31.64
N LYS A 902 25.23 -51.25 32.14
CA LYS A 902 24.74 -50.34 33.19
C LYS A 902 25.50 -50.50 34.51
N LYS A 903 25.94 -51.73 34.86
CA LYS A 903 26.75 -52.00 36.06
C LYS A 903 28.21 -51.53 35.95
N GLU A 904 28.76 -51.43 34.74
CA GLU A 904 30.10 -50.88 34.47
C GLU A 904 30.08 -49.33 34.38
N SER A 905 28.93 -48.75 34.03
CA SER A 905 28.64 -47.31 33.95
C SER A 905 28.26 -46.71 35.32
N ILE A 906 29.08 -46.88 36.36
CA ILE A 906 28.84 -46.25 37.67
C ILE A 906 29.23 -44.76 37.59
N GLY A 907 28.32 -43.95 37.09
CA GLY A 907 28.31 -42.49 37.19
C GLY A 907 26.91 -42.06 37.63
N MET A 908 26.80 -41.06 38.52
CA MET A 908 25.53 -40.54 39.05
C MET A 908 24.47 -40.38 37.95
N ALA A 909 23.22 -40.75 38.26
CA ALA A 909 22.08 -40.55 37.37
C ALA A 909 22.10 -39.12 36.80
N GLN A 910 22.20 -39.02 35.48
CA GLN A 910 22.23 -37.72 34.82
C GLN A 910 20.86 -37.06 34.98
N VAL A 911 20.84 -35.78 35.33
CA VAL A 911 19.60 -35.01 35.32
C VAL A 911 19.16 -34.83 33.87
N ALA A 912 17.85 -34.88 33.63
CA ALA A 912 17.29 -34.80 32.29
C ALA A 912 17.74 -33.54 31.52
N CYS A 913 17.96 -33.68 30.21
CA CYS A 913 18.45 -32.59 29.36
C CYS A 913 17.51 -31.39 29.39
N ILE A 914 18.09 -30.21 29.61
CA ILE A 914 17.49 -28.88 29.44
C ILE A 914 18.45 -28.17 28.48
N PRO A 915 17.96 -27.50 27.44
CA PRO A 915 16.56 -27.11 27.19
C PRO A 915 15.64 -28.14 26.51
N LEU A 916 14.33 -27.95 26.71
CA LEU A 916 13.24 -28.84 26.30
C LEU A 916 12.41 -28.35 25.12
N PHE A 917 12.51 -27.08 24.73
CA PHE A 917 11.70 -26.51 23.67
C PHE A 917 12.51 -25.55 22.79
N ALA A 918 12.14 -25.45 21.51
CA ALA A 918 12.72 -24.49 20.58
C ALA A 918 12.67 -23.05 21.15
N GLY A 919 13.80 -22.34 21.10
CA GLY A 919 13.95 -20.97 21.64
C GLY A 919 14.51 -20.88 23.07
N GLU A 920 14.74 -22.00 23.77
CA GLU A 920 15.53 -22.00 24.99
C GLU A 920 17.04 -22.13 24.65
N GLU A 921 17.92 -21.41 25.37
CA GLU A 921 19.39 -21.41 25.14
C GLU A 921 19.96 -22.85 25.19
N GLY A 922 20.54 -23.32 24.07
CA GLY A 922 21.13 -24.66 23.94
C GLY A 922 20.25 -25.74 23.29
N TYR A 923 19.11 -25.39 22.68
CA TYR A 923 18.22 -26.33 21.99
C TYR A 923 18.74 -26.64 20.57
N GLU A 924 19.15 -27.88 20.31
CA GLU A 924 19.56 -28.36 18.97
C GLU A 924 18.40 -29.10 18.28
N ILE A 925 18.15 -28.78 17.00
CA ILE A 925 17.06 -29.34 16.18
C ILE A 925 17.35 -30.77 15.77
#